data_AF-A0AAE1M272-F1
#
_entry.id   AF-A0AAE1M272-F1
#
_cell.length_a   1.000
_cell.length_b   1.000
_cell.length_c   1.000
_cell.angle_alpha   90.00
_cell.angle_beta   90.00
_cell.angle_gamma   90.00
#
_symmetry.space_group_name_H-M   'P 1'
#
loop_
_entity.id
_entity.type
_entity.pdbx_description
1 polymer ?
#
loop_
_entity_poly.entity_id
_entity_poly.type
_entity_poly.pdbx_seq_one_letter_code
_entity_poly.pdbx_strand_id
1 'polypeptide(L)'
;MAAQNKFTTCTFILKKCDFSSASLAPTCVKNFCQGEPYGFGSCTADFTGVPAECCSQSTVGDVAQCMADFQQRQGYGIFGDACLSVERYVTECENANSGFDNASFKQQAGCLCYDSNGNYAPDTWDNAVATCVSTGERAHPTIWSALQKNSQVIGLCTKFAGAAAPTGSATTGPIPTDTASFTSTGDASPGTTATDTGSPTETGSTPAGTTGSSDQTPAPSSATSSSAAATTTTSRSAAVRVGEPPTSIASSCHSAHKPIRDPAACTSSRTAIMAPGESGQPQASGDSAPAAPSPTLPPPEKLSAVRQRSYVVLSFWLVVLLLGLPIWWKTTAIYRADLPLDRMLKWADGKACRPVFPLQISIQADSLQEQEAQNLIRLTQHALDDLNDFSGHHLRLQLAPRNAPRPRDDFQTALTIRLNPGTSSSASLNQESAVLDITYPPNHVPSLTSPSSPLASYITNELRATFAEEQSIISYLLSTSSMSTGVRPQGLSAEAAEALSKRTTRSLRYAPTYHLTFSLFTDNALPNTWDIEAALDEYIRPMLEVLRPIHNFTIDTQVQLYAIPGVQSQVLSKDHLSSFINAAEWPLSPSIGKAPTVNFVIYIGNQTVGLDAEAETSRSWMIPQWGTVYLLSLPDAESHVSTAALKQPMLTFGGHLLTLMGTPQSGSLPLRLSTLGRIRSTDLLLRASSTLGSLARLSLALPSISIPRSVADGVSKTMHHLELACADLGGPEGLMHARIAEEEAERAFFEKSMVGQLYFPDEHKIAVYLPLLGPVFVPLIMGLINEVKKLIKEAKQKALDARTKKQHIHDGTALDCRVYHPASFFAGARGSQHGAAPWKRHAAVFAHPYAPLGGSFDDGLVDIVASQLLRKGYLLGTFNFRGAGQSAGRTSWTAKPERDDYISFVGFMAHYVHRLVSSGVTEQHPAPVNHHPVLLMAGYSYGAMITTQLPPLNELLERFASPDSGSNAAHIRLRAESWAEKQSQALQEARGATTRGQQKAHGTTSNSASPQVPANGKLSPVNGFAIPQPAYLLVSPLQGLVTHLATMSLVPSVFTRRSPPPEDEAETKLIQNPTLAVFGDGDMFVPVGKLRSWVARLSSQHASQFRGHEIASAGHFWAEEGVLHSMLDLVCDFAGKLYDSN
;
A
#
# COMPACT_ATOMS: atom_id res chain seq x y z
N MET A 1 9.25 -19.86 2.95
CA MET A 1 10.07 -19.27 4.04
C MET A 1 11.14 -20.25 4.51
N ALA A 2 11.07 -20.98 5.62
CA ALA A 2 12.22 -21.74 6.16
C ALA A 2 13.01 -22.61 5.13
N ALA A 3 12.33 -23.48 4.38
CA ALA A 3 12.97 -24.29 3.32
C ALA A 3 13.57 -23.45 2.17
N GLN A 4 12.96 -22.30 1.86
CA GLN A 4 13.43 -21.38 0.83
C GLN A 4 14.67 -20.60 1.29
N ASN A 5 14.74 -20.23 2.57
CA ASN A 5 15.96 -19.70 3.18
C ASN A 5 17.07 -20.77 3.13
N LYS A 6 16.78 -22.02 3.55
CA LYS A 6 17.77 -23.12 3.50
C LYS A 6 18.32 -23.34 2.08
N PHE A 7 17.45 -23.47 1.08
CA PHE A 7 17.86 -23.61 -0.33
C PHE A 7 18.70 -22.42 -0.81
N THR A 8 18.35 -21.20 -0.41
CA THR A 8 19.11 -19.97 -0.73
C THR A 8 20.50 -19.99 -0.07
N THR A 9 20.60 -20.36 1.20
CA THR A 9 21.88 -20.49 1.93
C THR A 9 22.76 -21.59 1.35
N CYS A 10 22.21 -22.77 1.03
CA CYS A 10 22.95 -23.85 0.38
C CYS A 10 23.46 -23.43 -1.01
N THR A 11 22.65 -22.71 -1.79
CA THR A 11 23.05 -22.13 -3.09
C THR A 11 24.13 -21.04 -2.93
N PHE A 12 24.06 -20.23 -1.86
CA PHE A 12 25.08 -19.23 -1.54
C PHE A 12 26.42 -19.88 -1.20
N ILE A 13 26.43 -20.93 -0.38
CA ILE A 13 27.65 -21.71 -0.05
C ILE A 13 28.28 -22.28 -1.34
N LEU A 14 27.50 -22.91 -2.21
CA LEU A 14 27.98 -23.43 -3.51
C LEU A 14 28.55 -22.35 -4.46
N LYS A 15 28.18 -21.07 -4.29
CA LYS A 15 28.61 -19.96 -5.15
C LYS A 15 29.66 -19.03 -4.54
N LYS A 16 29.98 -19.17 -3.25
CA LYS A 16 30.88 -18.26 -2.51
C LYS A 16 31.93 -18.96 -1.66
N CYS A 17 31.80 -20.26 -1.40
CA CYS A 17 32.83 -21.04 -0.71
C CYS A 17 33.78 -21.65 -1.75
N ASP A 18 35.08 -21.48 -1.55
CA ASP A 18 36.12 -22.07 -2.40
C ASP A 18 36.49 -23.46 -1.89
N PHE A 19 36.07 -24.49 -2.61
CA PHE A 19 36.35 -25.89 -2.28
C PHE A 19 37.72 -26.36 -2.82
N SER A 20 38.43 -25.56 -3.61
CA SER A 20 39.79 -25.86 -4.09
C SER A 20 40.89 -25.42 -3.11
N SER A 21 40.61 -24.41 -2.28
CA SER A 21 41.56 -23.90 -1.28
C SER A 21 41.71 -24.86 -0.09
N ALA A 22 42.90 -25.43 0.09
CA ALA A 22 43.21 -26.40 1.14
C ALA A 22 42.98 -25.90 2.59
N SER A 23 42.87 -24.58 2.82
CA SER A 23 42.57 -24.00 4.15
C SER A 23 41.08 -23.70 4.38
N LEU A 24 40.30 -23.49 3.32
CA LEU A 24 38.87 -23.18 3.39
C LEU A 24 37.99 -24.40 3.10
N ALA A 25 38.45 -25.29 2.23
CA ALA A 25 37.74 -26.49 1.80
C ALA A 25 37.19 -27.35 2.96
N PRO A 26 37.91 -27.62 4.08
CA PRO A 26 37.35 -28.38 5.19
C PRO A 26 36.11 -27.71 5.81
N THR A 27 36.14 -26.37 5.90
CA THR A 27 35.03 -25.56 6.41
C THR A 27 33.89 -25.49 5.39
N CYS A 28 34.19 -25.34 4.11
CA CYS A 28 33.19 -25.35 3.04
C CYS A 28 32.45 -26.69 2.94
N VAL A 29 33.19 -27.81 2.98
CA VAL A 29 32.64 -29.17 3.04
C VAL A 29 31.81 -29.38 4.30
N LYS A 30 32.28 -28.92 5.47
CA LYS A 30 31.50 -29.00 6.72
C LYS A 30 30.19 -28.23 6.61
N ASN A 31 30.25 -26.98 6.14
CA ASN A 31 29.08 -26.12 6.08
C ASN A 31 28.03 -26.62 5.08
N PHE A 32 28.45 -27.17 3.92
CA PHE A 32 27.53 -27.73 2.94
C PHE A 32 27.04 -29.13 3.30
N CYS A 33 27.94 -30.08 3.55
CA CYS A 33 27.59 -31.48 3.78
C CYS A 33 27.05 -31.77 5.19
N GLN A 34 27.31 -30.91 6.19
CA GLN A 34 26.82 -31.10 7.58
C GLN A 34 25.83 -30.00 8.04
N GLY A 35 25.83 -28.81 7.44
CA GLY A 35 24.83 -27.75 7.69
C GLY A 35 25.15 -26.78 8.83
N GLU A 36 26.40 -26.75 9.31
CA GLU A 36 26.87 -25.73 10.24
C GLU A 36 27.33 -24.43 9.52
N PRO A 37 27.47 -23.29 10.23
CA PRO A 37 27.03 -23.02 11.60
C PRO A 37 25.50 -22.80 11.71
N TYR A 38 24.77 -22.80 10.59
CA TYR A 38 23.39 -22.29 10.51
C TYR A 38 22.30 -23.21 11.08
N GLY A 39 22.63 -24.46 11.47
CA GLY A 39 21.75 -25.31 12.28
C GLY A 39 20.56 -25.96 11.55
N PHE A 40 20.38 -25.71 10.25
CA PHE A 40 19.28 -26.27 9.45
C PHE A 40 19.56 -27.68 8.87
N GLY A 41 20.68 -28.29 9.26
CA GLY A 41 21.14 -29.59 8.77
C GLY A 41 21.69 -29.56 7.34
N SER A 42 22.26 -30.68 6.92
CA SER A 42 22.96 -30.87 5.63
C SER A 42 22.17 -30.36 4.41
N CYS A 43 22.87 -29.75 3.45
CA CYS A 43 22.32 -29.36 2.15
C CYS A 43 22.10 -30.54 1.18
N THR A 44 22.60 -31.73 1.49
CA THR A 44 22.53 -32.92 0.60
C THR A 44 21.11 -33.38 0.30
N ALA A 45 20.15 -33.11 1.18
CA ALA A 45 18.74 -33.49 0.99
C ALA A 45 17.96 -32.54 0.05
N ASP A 46 18.48 -31.33 -0.20
CA ASP A 46 17.82 -30.29 -0.99
C ASP A 46 18.37 -30.16 -2.43
N PHE A 47 19.38 -30.97 -2.78
CA PHE A 47 20.02 -31.03 -4.10
C PHE A 47 20.04 -32.47 -4.62
N THR A 48 19.93 -32.66 -5.92
CA THR A 48 20.00 -33.98 -6.58
C THR A 48 21.18 -34.06 -7.56
N GLY A 49 21.75 -35.26 -7.70
CA GLY A 49 22.95 -35.51 -8.51
C GLY A 49 24.26 -35.10 -7.81
N VAL A 50 25.28 -34.78 -8.61
CA VAL A 50 26.69 -34.61 -8.22
C VAL A 50 26.92 -33.86 -6.90
N PRO A 51 26.25 -32.72 -6.59
CA PRO A 51 26.48 -32.00 -5.34
C PRO A 51 26.17 -32.81 -4.06
N ALA A 52 25.15 -33.67 -4.10
CA ALA A 52 24.82 -34.57 -2.99
C ALA A 52 25.73 -35.82 -2.99
N GLU A 53 26.07 -36.34 -4.17
CA GLU A 53 26.93 -37.52 -4.34
C GLU A 53 28.36 -37.28 -3.83
N CYS A 54 28.95 -36.10 -4.09
CA CYS A 54 30.27 -35.74 -3.58
C CYS A 54 30.34 -35.82 -2.05
N CYS A 55 29.28 -35.44 -1.32
CA CYS A 55 29.23 -35.51 0.14
C CYS A 55 29.20 -36.95 0.70
N SER A 56 29.12 -37.99 -0.14
CA SER A 56 29.18 -39.40 0.27
C SER A 56 30.61 -39.99 0.28
N GLN A 57 31.61 -39.24 -0.17
CA GLN A 57 33.00 -39.70 -0.26
C GLN A 57 33.68 -39.83 1.12
N SER A 58 34.66 -40.72 1.22
CA SER A 58 35.24 -41.16 2.50
C SER A 58 36.16 -40.16 3.21
N THR A 59 36.73 -39.16 2.51
CA THR A 59 37.55 -38.13 3.16
C THR A 59 37.16 -36.72 2.71
N VAL A 60 37.37 -35.75 3.62
CA VAL A 60 37.05 -34.33 3.38
C VAL A 60 37.80 -33.76 2.17
N GLY A 61 38.99 -34.28 1.84
CA GLY A 61 39.75 -33.89 0.65
C GLY A 61 39.08 -34.35 -0.65
N ASP A 62 38.57 -35.58 -0.68
CA ASP A 62 37.87 -36.13 -1.86
C ASP A 62 36.56 -35.39 -2.12
N VAL A 63 35.80 -35.09 -1.05
CA VAL A 63 34.58 -34.28 -1.13
C VAL A 63 34.90 -32.87 -1.66
N ALA A 64 35.97 -32.25 -1.16
CA ALA A 64 36.40 -30.92 -1.58
C ALA A 64 36.80 -30.87 -3.06
N GLN A 65 37.62 -31.82 -3.53
CA GLN A 65 38.02 -31.90 -4.94
C GLN A 65 36.80 -32.13 -5.86
N CYS A 66 35.88 -33.03 -5.45
CA CYS A 66 34.63 -33.30 -6.17
C CYS A 66 33.73 -32.04 -6.27
N MET A 67 33.66 -31.23 -5.22
CA MET A 67 32.98 -29.92 -5.22
C MET A 67 33.69 -28.88 -6.11
N ALA A 68 35.02 -28.80 -6.07
CA ALA A 68 35.80 -27.87 -6.88
C ALA A 68 35.67 -28.17 -8.39
N ASP A 69 35.78 -29.44 -8.77
CA ASP A 69 35.56 -29.93 -10.13
C ASP A 69 34.14 -29.58 -10.64
N PHE A 70 33.13 -29.69 -9.78
CA PHE A 70 31.75 -29.29 -10.10
C PHE A 70 31.63 -27.76 -10.28
N GLN A 71 32.21 -26.96 -9.38
CA GLN A 71 32.21 -25.49 -9.49
C GLN A 71 32.88 -25.00 -10.78
N GLN A 72 34.04 -25.54 -11.13
CA GLN A 72 34.76 -25.18 -12.37
C GLN A 72 33.95 -25.50 -13.63
N ARG A 73 33.22 -26.62 -13.66
CA ARG A 73 32.35 -27.01 -14.78
C ARG A 73 31.04 -26.22 -14.87
N GLN A 74 30.69 -25.43 -13.85
CA GLN A 74 29.46 -24.62 -13.80
C GLN A 74 29.71 -23.11 -13.82
N GLY A 75 30.98 -22.67 -13.85
CA GLY A 75 31.35 -21.26 -14.10
C GLY A 75 31.03 -20.27 -12.97
N TYR A 76 30.86 -20.74 -11.73
CA TYR A 76 30.58 -19.86 -10.59
C TYR A 76 31.84 -19.22 -9.99
N GLY A 77 32.41 -18.25 -10.72
CA GLY A 77 33.48 -17.39 -10.24
C GLY A 77 33.59 -16.09 -11.05
N ILE A 78 33.99 -15.00 -10.37
CA ILE A 78 34.41 -13.70 -10.95
C ILE A 78 33.38 -13.04 -11.91
N PHE A 79 32.47 -12.22 -11.37
CA PHE A 79 31.63 -11.30 -12.16
C PHE A 79 31.45 -9.96 -11.43
N GLY A 80 31.70 -8.83 -12.13
CA GLY A 80 31.53 -7.47 -11.60
C GLY A 80 31.67 -6.33 -12.62
N ASP A 81 32.68 -6.36 -13.48
CA ASP A 81 33.12 -5.15 -14.21
C ASP A 81 32.19 -4.57 -15.30
N ALA A 82 31.24 -5.36 -15.84
CA ALA A 82 30.52 -4.99 -17.06
C ALA A 82 29.62 -3.76 -16.92
N CYS A 83 28.87 -3.63 -15.82
CA CYS A 83 28.00 -2.47 -15.60
C CYS A 83 28.75 -1.25 -15.03
N LEU A 84 29.73 -1.49 -14.14
CA LEU A 84 30.64 -0.44 -13.63
C LEU A 84 31.41 0.25 -14.77
N SER A 85 31.73 -0.48 -15.84
CA SER A 85 32.33 0.11 -17.05
C SER A 85 31.43 1.13 -17.74
N VAL A 86 30.11 0.88 -17.79
CA VAL A 86 29.12 1.80 -18.38
C VAL A 86 29.00 3.07 -17.54
N GLU A 87 28.87 2.92 -16.22
CA GLU A 87 28.82 4.02 -15.26
C GLU A 87 30.08 4.91 -15.37
N ARG A 88 31.27 4.30 -15.40
CA ARG A 88 32.54 5.03 -15.56
C ARG A 88 32.58 5.87 -16.85
N TYR A 89 32.16 5.32 -18.00
CA TYR A 89 32.16 6.07 -19.26
C TYR A 89 31.16 7.23 -19.28
N VAL A 90 30.00 7.08 -18.62
CA VAL A 90 29.05 8.19 -18.43
C VAL A 90 29.68 9.29 -17.59
N THR A 91 30.19 8.96 -16.39
CA THR A 91 30.80 9.94 -15.49
C THR A 91 32.05 10.60 -16.07
N GLU A 92 32.85 9.89 -16.89
CA GLU A 92 33.97 10.50 -17.63
C GLU A 92 33.48 11.55 -18.65
N CYS A 93 32.36 11.30 -19.35
CA CYS A 93 31.78 12.26 -20.30
C CYS A 93 30.99 13.41 -19.66
N GLU A 94 30.32 13.19 -18.52
CA GLU A 94 29.67 14.23 -17.71
C GLU A 94 30.71 15.24 -17.19
N ASN A 95 31.82 14.75 -16.65
CA ASN A 95 32.92 15.61 -16.18
C ASN A 95 33.65 16.32 -17.33
N ALA A 96 33.67 15.75 -18.54
CA ALA A 96 34.27 16.37 -19.72
C ALA A 96 33.37 17.45 -20.36
N ASN A 97 32.05 17.33 -20.27
CA ASN A 97 31.09 18.23 -20.92
C ASN A 97 29.99 18.68 -19.94
N SER A 98 30.16 19.87 -19.35
CA SER A 98 29.16 20.47 -18.46
C SER A 98 27.82 20.73 -19.18
N GLY A 99 26.87 19.81 -19.01
CA GLY A 99 25.58 19.80 -19.73
C GLY A 99 25.25 18.48 -20.44
N PHE A 100 26.11 17.46 -20.35
CA PHE A 100 25.93 16.14 -20.97
C PHE A 100 24.53 15.52 -20.75
N ASP A 101 24.00 15.56 -19.53
CA ASP A 101 22.73 14.95 -19.12
C ASP A 101 21.52 15.52 -19.89
N ASN A 102 21.60 16.81 -20.25
CA ASN A 102 20.56 17.54 -20.98
C ASN A 102 20.84 17.64 -22.49
N ALA A 103 21.97 17.09 -22.97
CA ALA A 103 22.32 17.09 -24.38
C ALA A 103 21.53 16.01 -25.15
N SER A 104 21.30 16.21 -26.45
CA SER A 104 20.65 15.19 -27.27
C SER A 104 21.53 13.93 -27.42
N PHE A 105 20.92 12.76 -27.63
CA PHE A 105 21.64 11.50 -27.83
C PHE A 105 22.74 11.57 -28.91
N LYS A 106 22.56 12.43 -29.94
CA LYS A 106 23.57 12.68 -30.98
C LYS A 106 24.78 13.48 -30.49
N GLN A 107 24.60 14.36 -29.51
CA GLN A 107 25.68 15.10 -28.86
C GLN A 107 26.38 14.23 -27.80
N GLN A 108 25.62 13.45 -27.02
CA GLN A 108 26.17 12.48 -26.04
C GLN A 108 27.05 11.42 -26.73
N ALA A 109 26.60 10.89 -27.87
CA ALA A 109 27.38 9.99 -28.72
C ALA A 109 28.70 10.63 -29.25
N GLY A 110 28.80 11.95 -29.30
CA GLY A 110 30.03 12.66 -29.66
C GLY A 110 31.15 12.52 -28.61
N CYS A 111 30.81 12.15 -27.36
CA CYS A 111 31.78 11.84 -26.31
C CYS A 111 31.90 10.33 -26.07
N LEU A 112 30.78 9.61 -25.92
CA LEU A 112 30.77 8.19 -25.56
C LEU A 112 31.36 7.25 -26.62
N CYS A 113 31.36 7.67 -27.89
CA CYS A 113 31.65 6.80 -29.04
C CYS A 113 33.00 7.07 -29.70
N TYR A 114 33.82 7.92 -29.09
CA TYR A 114 35.12 8.33 -29.59
C TYR A 114 36.17 8.09 -28.50
N ASP A 115 37.36 7.61 -28.87
CA ASP A 115 38.46 7.43 -27.92
C ASP A 115 39.06 8.77 -27.48
N SER A 116 39.96 8.75 -26.50
CA SER A 116 40.66 9.95 -26.00
C SER A 116 41.54 10.65 -27.03
N ASN A 117 41.70 10.08 -28.24
CA ASN A 117 42.47 10.62 -29.35
C ASN A 117 41.55 11.14 -30.49
N GLY A 118 40.22 11.01 -30.35
CA GLY A 118 39.23 11.41 -31.34
C GLY A 118 38.93 10.38 -32.45
N ASN A 119 39.34 9.12 -32.28
CA ASN A 119 39.00 8.03 -33.20
C ASN A 119 37.61 7.48 -32.89
N TYR A 120 36.79 7.23 -33.91
CA TYR A 120 35.48 6.59 -33.74
C TYR A 120 35.63 5.12 -33.31
N ALA A 121 35.12 4.79 -32.12
CA ALA A 121 35.30 3.50 -31.46
C ALA A 121 33.97 3.02 -30.84
N PRO A 122 32.93 2.74 -31.65
CA PRO A 122 31.58 2.47 -31.16
C PRO A 122 31.50 1.23 -30.26
N ASP A 123 32.36 0.25 -30.50
CA ASP A 123 32.38 -1.03 -29.80
C ASP A 123 32.72 -0.95 -28.30
N THR A 124 33.35 0.13 -27.83
CA THR A 124 33.67 0.27 -26.39
C THR A 124 32.41 0.52 -25.57
N TRP A 125 31.58 1.46 -26.02
CA TRP A 125 30.31 1.80 -25.37
C TRP A 125 29.20 0.82 -25.72
N ASP A 126 28.94 0.56 -27.01
CA ASP A 126 27.78 -0.24 -27.43
C ASP A 126 27.89 -1.70 -26.89
N ASN A 127 29.09 -2.29 -26.81
CA ASN A 127 29.27 -3.62 -26.22
C ASN A 127 29.31 -3.61 -24.68
N ALA A 128 29.81 -2.56 -24.02
CA ALA A 128 29.72 -2.45 -22.55
C ALA A 128 28.25 -2.37 -22.11
N VAL A 129 27.47 -1.52 -22.79
CA VAL A 129 26.02 -1.43 -22.63
C VAL A 129 25.38 -2.79 -22.92
N ALA A 130 25.63 -3.43 -24.07
CA ALA A 130 25.04 -4.72 -24.42
C ALA A 130 25.40 -5.85 -23.45
N THR A 131 26.60 -5.84 -22.86
CA THR A 131 27.05 -6.84 -21.87
C THR A 131 26.38 -6.61 -20.51
N CYS A 132 26.25 -5.37 -20.05
CA CYS A 132 25.46 -5.05 -18.86
C CYS A 132 23.96 -5.40 -19.07
N VAL A 133 23.40 -5.02 -20.22
CA VAL A 133 22.02 -5.32 -20.67
C VAL A 133 21.71 -6.82 -20.65
N SER A 134 22.51 -7.62 -21.35
CA SER A 134 22.33 -9.09 -21.41
C SER A 134 22.68 -9.80 -20.10
N THR A 135 23.29 -9.10 -19.13
CA THR A 135 23.45 -9.58 -17.76
C THR A 135 22.21 -9.26 -16.91
N GLY A 136 21.62 -8.07 -17.09
CA GLY A 136 20.36 -7.67 -16.47
C GLY A 136 19.16 -8.56 -16.87
N GLU A 137 19.07 -8.93 -18.15
CA GLU A 137 18.03 -9.86 -18.65
C GLU A 137 18.00 -11.21 -17.90
N ARG A 138 19.17 -11.71 -17.51
CA ARG A 138 19.32 -12.99 -16.79
C ARG A 138 19.17 -12.86 -15.27
N ALA A 139 19.02 -11.63 -14.75
CA ALA A 139 18.87 -11.37 -13.32
C ALA A 139 17.38 -11.30 -12.89
N HIS A 140 16.56 -10.44 -13.51
CA HIS A 140 15.13 -10.37 -13.20
C HIS A 140 14.28 -9.66 -14.30
N PRO A 141 13.20 -10.27 -14.81
CA PRO A 141 12.45 -9.73 -15.95
C PRO A 141 11.67 -8.44 -15.64
N THR A 142 11.30 -8.19 -14.38
CA THR A 142 10.49 -7.01 -14.02
C THR A 142 11.30 -5.71 -14.05
N ILE A 143 12.56 -5.75 -13.62
CA ILE A 143 13.47 -4.59 -13.71
C ILE A 143 13.85 -4.34 -15.18
N TRP A 144 14.03 -5.43 -15.94
CA TRP A 144 14.32 -5.36 -17.37
C TRP A 144 13.29 -4.54 -18.15
N SER A 145 11.98 -4.75 -17.90
CA SER A 145 10.89 -4.00 -18.54
C SER A 145 10.89 -2.49 -18.26
N ALA A 146 11.60 -2.02 -17.22
CA ALA A 146 11.79 -0.60 -16.95
C ALA A 146 12.95 -0.02 -17.77
N LEU A 147 14.10 -0.72 -17.82
CA LEU A 147 15.26 -0.36 -18.66
C LEU A 147 14.92 -0.37 -20.15
N GLN A 148 14.09 -1.32 -20.59
CA GLN A 148 13.67 -1.48 -21.98
C GLN A 148 12.87 -0.27 -22.52
N LYS A 149 12.36 0.62 -21.67
CA LYS A 149 11.75 1.89 -22.09
C LYS A 149 12.77 2.88 -22.67
N ASN A 150 14.04 2.78 -22.29
CA ASN A 150 15.14 3.62 -22.79
C ASN A 150 15.94 2.92 -23.91
N SER A 151 15.26 2.18 -24.79
CA SER A 151 15.85 1.42 -25.91
C SER A 151 16.60 2.23 -26.98
N GLN A 152 16.68 3.57 -26.82
CA GLN A 152 17.50 4.44 -27.67
C GLN A 152 19.00 4.40 -27.30
N VAL A 153 19.35 4.02 -26.06
CA VAL A 153 20.75 3.94 -25.58
C VAL A 153 21.46 2.64 -26.02
N ILE A 154 20.72 1.59 -26.32
CA ILE A 154 21.28 0.32 -26.84
C ILE A 154 21.65 0.54 -28.31
N GLY A 155 22.93 0.46 -28.67
CA GLY A 155 23.39 0.83 -30.01
C GLY A 155 23.42 2.34 -30.23
N LEU A 156 23.75 3.13 -29.20
CA LEU A 156 23.79 4.59 -29.26
C LEU A 156 24.80 5.05 -30.33
N CYS A 157 25.99 4.46 -30.32
CA CYS A 157 27.08 4.88 -31.20
C CYS A 157 26.79 4.52 -32.64
N THR A 158 26.36 3.28 -32.87
CA THR A 158 25.95 2.77 -34.18
C THR A 158 24.71 3.47 -34.77
N LYS A 159 23.85 4.10 -33.94
CA LYS A 159 22.69 4.89 -34.40
C LYS A 159 22.98 6.37 -34.64
N PHE A 160 23.81 7.01 -33.83
CA PHE A 160 23.88 8.48 -33.76
C PHE A 160 25.25 9.10 -34.06
N ALA A 161 26.35 8.35 -33.92
CA ALA A 161 27.69 8.83 -34.24
C ALA A 161 28.13 8.33 -35.62
N GLY A 162 28.03 9.18 -36.64
CA GLY A 162 28.67 8.97 -37.94
C GLY A 162 30.13 9.41 -37.92
N ALA A 163 31.03 8.63 -38.52
CA ALA A 163 32.48 8.83 -38.40
C ALA A 163 33.03 9.99 -39.26
N ALA A 164 33.25 11.17 -38.64
CA ALA A 164 34.08 12.28 -39.15
C ALA A 164 34.42 13.27 -38.02
N ALA A 165 35.54 14.02 -38.14
CA ALA A 165 36.18 14.82 -37.07
C ALA A 165 36.43 16.31 -37.49
N PRO A 166 37.27 17.14 -36.80
CA PRO A 166 37.09 17.70 -35.45
C PRO A 166 37.35 19.24 -35.31
N THR A 167 36.95 19.86 -34.16
CA THR A 167 37.44 21.15 -33.55
C THR A 167 36.65 21.47 -32.24
N GLY A 168 37.07 22.32 -31.27
CA GLY A 168 38.38 22.91 -30.96
C GLY A 168 38.42 24.16 -30.01
N SER A 169 39.03 24.03 -28.81
CA SER A 169 39.71 25.07 -27.97
C SER A 169 38.98 26.21 -27.17
N ALA A 170 39.07 26.13 -25.82
CA ALA A 170 39.30 27.19 -24.76
C ALA A 170 38.35 28.44 -24.66
N THR A 171 38.28 29.30 -23.61
CA THR A 171 39.23 29.68 -22.51
C THR A 171 38.52 30.46 -21.34
N THR A 172 39.07 30.43 -20.09
CA THR A 172 39.02 31.46 -18.97
C THR A 172 37.71 32.03 -18.35
N GLY A 173 37.74 32.32 -17.03
CA GLY A 173 36.81 33.22 -16.29
C GLY A 173 37.30 34.70 -16.22
N PRO A 174 36.65 35.65 -15.49
CA PRO A 174 36.48 35.61 -14.02
C PRO A 174 35.17 36.28 -13.48
N ILE A 175 35.22 36.91 -12.28
CA ILE A 175 34.15 37.34 -11.33
C ILE A 175 34.70 38.59 -10.53
N PRO A 176 33.95 39.55 -9.88
CA PRO A 176 32.50 39.73 -9.58
C PRO A 176 31.89 41.16 -9.84
N THR A 177 30.65 41.38 -9.34
CA THR A 177 30.04 42.62 -8.73
C THR A 177 29.56 43.86 -9.54
N ASP A 178 28.28 44.19 -9.29
CA ASP A 178 27.66 45.50 -8.95
C ASP A 178 27.43 46.69 -9.93
N THR A 179 26.13 47.10 -9.95
CA THR A 179 25.59 48.49 -10.03
C THR A 179 25.37 49.18 -11.40
N ALA A 180 24.13 49.02 -11.90
CA ALA A 180 23.18 50.04 -12.39
C ALA A 180 23.40 50.92 -13.66
N SER A 181 22.39 50.80 -14.53
CA SER A 181 21.66 51.88 -15.25
C SER A 181 22.30 52.65 -16.43
N PHE A 182 21.58 52.71 -17.57
CA PHE A 182 20.79 53.91 -17.92
C PHE A 182 19.72 53.70 -19.03
N THR A 183 18.54 54.31 -18.83
CA THR A 183 17.48 54.78 -19.78
C THR A 183 17.20 54.10 -21.14
N SER A 184 15.92 53.80 -21.39
CA SER A 184 15.08 54.64 -22.27
C SER A 184 13.57 54.41 -22.03
N THR A 185 12.80 55.47 -21.76
CA THR A 185 11.33 55.47 -21.54
C THR A 185 10.74 56.87 -21.76
N GLY A 186 9.53 56.98 -22.33
CA GLY A 186 8.78 58.25 -22.44
C GLY A 186 7.31 58.05 -22.85
N ASP A 187 6.45 58.97 -22.40
CA ASP A 187 5.04 59.26 -22.77
C ASP A 187 3.98 58.14 -22.61
N ALA A 188 2.86 58.25 -21.87
CA ALA A 188 2.11 59.36 -21.22
C ALA A 188 1.25 60.24 -22.19
N SER A 189 0.11 60.88 -21.84
CA SER A 189 -0.64 61.12 -20.57
C SER A 189 -2.14 61.55 -20.83
N PRO A 190 -2.97 62.10 -19.88
CA PRO A 190 -4.47 62.06 -19.93
C PRO A 190 -5.27 63.41 -19.82
N GLY A 191 -6.60 63.36 -19.61
CA GLY A 191 -7.52 64.42 -19.09
C GLY A 191 -9.01 63.97 -19.05
N THR A 192 -9.85 64.11 -17.99
CA THR A 192 -10.60 65.29 -17.41
C THR A 192 -11.64 65.94 -18.37
N THR A 193 -12.89 66.31 -18.00
CA THR A 193 -13.53 66.62 -16.68
C THR A 193 -15.10 66.67 -16.75
N ALA A 194 -15.81 66.39 -15.63
CA ALA A 194 -17.15 66.90 -15.19
C ALA A 194 -18.42 66.65 -16.07
N THR A 195 -19.69 66.73 -15.62
CA THR A 195 -20.35 67.07 -14.31
C THR A 195 -21.76 66.41 -14.18
N ASP A 196 -22.25 66.17 -12.95
CA ASP A 196 -23.66 65.97 -12.50
C ASP A 196 -24.52 64.81 -13.10
N THR A 197 -25.56 64.26 -12.43
CA THR A 197 -26.29 64.69 -11.21
C THR A 197 -26.82 63.49 -10.37
N GLY A 198 -26.81 63.62 -9.03
CA GLY A 198 -27.95 63.21 -8.17
C GLY A 198 -28.13 61.74 -7.71
N SER A 199 -28.02 61.52 -6.39
CA SER A 199 -28.77 60.48 -5.63
C SER A 199 -29.60 61.18 -4.54
N PRO A 200 -30.60 60.51 -3.90
CA PRO A 200 -30.32 59.94 -2.58
C PRO A 200 -31.09 58.65 -2.18
N THR A 201 -30.43 57.85 -1.32
CA THR A 201 -30.88 57.27 -0.02
C THR A 201 -32.40 57.03 0.22
N GLU A 202 -32.84 55.84 0.67
CA GLU A 202 -32.99 55.56 2.12
C GLU A 202 -33.17 54.06 2.53
N THR A 203 -33.30 53.81 3.84
CA THR A 203 -33.28 52.48 4.50
C THR A 203 -34.45 52.24 5.45
N GLY A 204 -35.03 51.02 5.43
CA GLY A 204 -36.11 50.57 6.33
C GLY A 204 -37.51 50.64 5.69
N SER A 205 -38.55 49.96 6.19
CA SER A 205 -38.65 49.13 7.41
C SER A 205 -39.83 48.12 7.33
N THR A 206 -39.95 47.25 8.35
CA THR A 206 -41.05 46.28 8.62
C THR A 206 -42.37 46.97 9.04
N PRO A 207 -43.57 46.32 9.19
CA PRO A 207 -43.84 44.90 9.45
C PRO A 207 -45.08 44.31 8.70
N ALA A 208 -45.80 43.35 9.30
CA ALA A 208 -46.82 42.51 8.65
C ALA A 208 -48.25 42.65 9.23
N GLY A 209 -49.26 42.24 8.43
CA GLY A 209 -50.28 41.28 8.90
C GLY A 209 -51.76 41.72 8.97
N THR A 210 -52.65 40.72 8.76
CA THR A 210 -54.11 40.70 9.11
C THR A 210 -55.03 41.70 8.38
N THR A 211 -56.36 41.51 8.24
CA THR A 211 -57.38 40.49 8.63
C THR A 211 -58.20 40.05 7.39
N GLY A 212 -59.14 39.10 7.37
CA GLY A 212 -59.80 38.19 8.33
C GLY A 212 -60.63 37.15 7.52
N SER A 213 -61.32 36.11 7.99
CA SER A 213 -62.16 35.88 9.19
C SER A 213 -63.46 35.20 8.71
N SER A 214 -63.71 33.93 9.05
CA SER A 214 -65.04 33.33 9.33
C SER A 214 -64.90 31.81 9.55
N ASP A 215 -66.01 31.14 9.92
CA ASP A 215 -66.03 29.93 10.74
C ASP A 215 -67.16 28.95 10.28
N GLN A 216 -67.16 27.74 10.86
CA GLN A 216 -68.24 26.73 10.92
C GLN A 216 -68.49 25.74 9.75
N THR A 217 -68.53 24.47 10.18
CA THR A 217 -69.12 23.21 9.65
C THR A 217 -70.63 23.30 9.34
N PRO A 218 -71.31 22.36 8.61
CA PRO A 218 -71.10 20.90 8.66
C PRO A 218 -71.31 20.06 7.36
N ALA A 219 -71.21 18.73 7.49
CA ALA A 219 -71.56 17.72 6.48
C ALA A 219 -73.05 17.29 6.57
N PRO A 220 -73.58 16.47 5.63
CA PRO A 220 -73.62 15.02 5.91
C PRO A 220 -73.46 14.05 4.69
N SER A 221 -73.40 12.76 5.01
CA SER A 221 -73.42 11.53 4.17
C SER A 221 -74.65 11.39 3.23
N SER A 222 -74.80 10.44 2.29
CA SER A 222 -74.38 9.01 2.17
C SER A 222 -74.59 8.52 0.70
N ALA A 223 -74.49 7.27 0.22
CA ALA A 223 -74.20 5.90 0.71
C ALA A 223 -73.49 5.11 -0.47
N THR A 224 -73.57 3.80 -0.81
CA THR A 224 -74.31 2.57 -0.37
C THR A 224 -73.63 1.29 -0.95
N SER A 225 -73.80 0.12 -0.30
CA SER A 225 -73.85 -1.27 -0.88
C SER A 225 -72.67 -1.86 -1.71
N SER A 226 -72.44 -3.19 -1.80
CA SER A 226 -72.76 -4.35 -0.92
C SER A 226 -72.09 -5.65 -1.44
N SER A 227 -71.80 -6.60 -0.52
CA SER A 227 -71.58 -8.06 -0.80
C SER A 227 -70.31 -8.44 -1.63
N ALA A 228 -69.83 -9.68 -1.71
CA ALA A 228 -70.22 -10.96 -1.09
C ALA A 228 -69.00 -11.93 -1.00
N ALA A 229 -69.16 -13.04 -0.24
CA ALA A 229 -68.40 -14.32 -0.37
C ALA A 229 -66.87 -14.30 -0.07
N ALA A 230 -66.33 -15.10 0.85
CA ALA A 230 -66.13 -16.57 0.84
C ALA A 230 -64.94 -17.02 -0.05
N THR A 231 -64.13 -18.03 0.27
CA THR A 231 -64.18 -18.96 1.42
C THR A 231 -62.76 -19.46 1.79
N THR A 232 -62.50 -19.61 3.11
CA THR A 232 -62.03 -20.85 3.81
C THR A 232 -61.01 -21.76 3.08
N THR A 233 -59.98 -22.36 3.71
CA THR A 233 -60.09 -23.17 4.94
C THR A 233 -58.72 -23.53 5.56
N THR A 234 -58.64 -23.54 6.91
CA THR A 234 -57.76 -24.38 7.81
C THR A 234 -56.23 -24.35 7.64
N SER A 235 -55.36 -24.18 8.68
CA SER A 235 -55.28 -24.76 10.04
C SER A 235 -55.00 -26.28 10.05
N ARG A 236 -54.30 -26.91 11.02
CA ARG A 236 -53.98 -26.64 12.45
C ARG A 236 -52.47 -26.77 12.71
N SER A 237 -51.84 -26.12 13.72
CA SER A 237 -51.89 -26.35 15.20
C SER A 237 -51.36 -27.75 15.61
N ALA A 238 -50.72 -27.97 16.77
CA ALA A 238 -50.66 -27.22 18.05
C ALA A 238 -49.30 -27.51 18.79
N ALA A 239 -49.04 -27.27 20.10
CA ALA A 239 -49.89 -26.91 21.25
C ALA A 239 -49.08 -26.41 22.50
N VAL A 240 -49.81 -25.88 23.52
CA VAL A 240 -49.53 -25.97 25.00
C VAL A 240 -48.30 -25.21 25.55
N ARG A 241 -48.31 -24.37 26.62
CA ARG A 241 -49.24 -23.80 27.65
C ARG A 241 -48.44 -22.69 28.42
N VAL A 242 -48.85 -21.90 29.44
CA VAL A 242 -50.05 -21.15 29.95
C VAL A 242 -49.57 -20.44 31.25
N GLY A 243 -50.02 -19.26 31.70
CA GLY A 243 -50.98 -18.27 31.18
C GLY A 243 -51.69 -17.48 32.32
N GLU A 244 -52.07 -16.22 32.07
CA GLU A 244 -53.06 -15.39 32.81
C GLU A 244 -52.73 -14.88 34.27
N PRO A 245 -53.47 -13.90 34.85
CA PRO A 245 -53.88 -12.54 34.36
C PRO A 245 -53.74 -11.44 35.49
N PRO A 246 -54.47 -10.27 35.54
CA PRO A 246 -54.61 -9.13 34.61
C PRO A 246 -54.50 -7.68 35.26
N THR A 247 -54.66 -6.61 34.45
CA THR A 247 -55.27 -5.25 34.78
C THR A 247 -54.59 -4.26 35.78
N SER A 248 -54.76 -2.92 35.77
CA SER A 248 -55.13 -1.90 34.73
C SER A 248 -55.20 -0.44 35.29
N ILE A 249 -54.93 0.60 34.46
CA ILE A 249 -55.53 1.98 34.55
C ILE A 249 -55.07 2.85 35.77
N ALA A 250 -55.13 4.20 35.90
CA ALA A 250 -55.84 5.32 35.24
C ALA A 250 -55.01 6.65 35.10
N SER A 251 -55.65 7.78 34.72
CA SER A 251 -55.11 9.16 34.66
C SER A 251 -56.22 10.24 34.72
N SER A 252 -56.04 11.44 35.33
CA SER A 252 -56.86 12.66 35.03
C SER A 252 -56.54 13.97 35.80
N CYS A 253 -56.94 15.12 35.19
CA CYS A 253 -57.48 16.38 35.80
C CYS A 253 -56.61 17.53 36.40
N HIS A 254 -56.49 18.59 35.60
CA HIS A 254 -56.65 20.06 35.84
C HIS A 254 -56.49 20.76 37.23
N SER A 255 -55.54 21.71 37.25
CA SER A 255 -55.72 23.19 37.32
C SER A 255 -56.49 23.89 38.46
N ALA A 256 -55.80 24.77 39.22
CA ALA A 256 -56.28 26.12 39.60
C ALA A 256 -55.17 27.05 40.21
N HIS A 257 -55.14 28.31 39.74
CA HIS A 257 -54.73 29.58 40.39
C HIS A 257 -53.41 29.83 41.19
N LYS A 258 -52.69 30.86 40.69
CA LYS A 258 -51.79 31.89 41.31
C LYS A 258 -52.48 32.69 42.46
N PRO A 259 -51.85 33.68 43.17
CA PRO A 259 -50.44 34.17 43.21
C PRO A 259 -49.86 34.67 44.59
N ILE A 260 -48.59 35.14 44.57
CA ILE A 260 -48.05 36.37 45.25
C ILE A 260 -47.58 36.38 46.75
N ARG A 261 -46.37 36.96 46.92
CA ARG A 261 -45.72 37.69 48.07
C ARG A 261 -45.24 37.00 49.37
N ASP A 262 -43.97 37.31 49.67
CA ASP A 262 -43.31 37.47 50.99
C ASP A 262 -44.05 38.50 51.90
N PRO A 263 -43.78 38.63 53.25
CA PRO A 263 -42.50 38.30 53.90
C PRO A 263 -42.51 37.82 55.39
N ALA A 264 -41.29 37.63 55.91
CA ALA A 264 -40.83 37.92 57.28
C ALA A 264 -41.60 37.40 58.53
N ALA A 265 -41.01 36.37 59.14
CA ALA A 265 -40.52 36.34 60.53
C ALA A 265 -41.46 36.26 61.77
N CYS A 266 -40.86 35.70 62.83
CA CYS A 266 -41.14 35.86 64.27
C CYS A 266 -42.27 35.08 64.99
N THR A 267 -41.80 34.06 65.74
CA THR A 267 -42.04 33.80 67.19
C THR A 267 -43.28 33.02 67.70
N SER A 268 -43.01 32.30 68.81
CA SER A 268 -43.94 31.85 69.88
C SER A 268 -44.80 30.59 69.62
N SER A 269 -45.06 29.68 70.58
CA SER A 269 -44.39 29.26 71.83
C SER A 269 -45.11 28.00 72.43
N ARG A 270 -44.66 27.52 73.63
CA ARG A 270 -45.33 26.57 74.57
C ARG A 270 -45.28 25.05 74.21
N THR A 271 -45.22 24.09 75.15
CA THR A 271 -45.13 24.11 76.64
C THR A 271 -44.58 22.81 77.26
N ALA A 272 -43.74 22.93 78.31
CA ALA A 272 -43.57 22.02 79.48
C ALA A 272 -43.13 20.54 79.24
N ILE A 273 -42.68 19.70 80.21
CA ILE A 273 -42.80 19.64 81.69
C ILE A 273 -41.48 19.12 82.38
N MET A 274 -41.16 19.67 83.56
CA MET A 274 -40.26 19.18 84.67
C MET A 274 -38.72 19.07 84.54
N ALA A 275 -38.08 19.26 85.70
CA ALA A 275 -36.66 19.04 86.07
C ALA A 275 -36.61 18.02 87.28
N PRO A 276 -35.57 17.86 88.16
CA PRO A 276 -34.47 18.74 88.62
C PRO A 276 -33.04 18.17 88.39
N GLY A 277 -31.92 18.82 88.77
CA GLY A 277 -31.69 20.17 89.29
C GLY A 277 -30.28 20.35 89.92
N GLU A 278 -29.94 21.59 90.30
CA GLU A 278 -28.80 22.03 91.15
C GLU A 278 -27.35 21.79 90.64
N SER A 279 -26.34 22.60 90.99
CA SER A 279 -26.28 24.03 91.41
C SER A 279 -24.84 24.56 91.22
N GLY A 280 -24.60 25.89 91.19
CA GLY A 280 -23.24 26.45 91.21
C GLY A 280 -23.00 27.76 90.44
N GLN A 281 -23.16 28.89 91.12
CA GLN A 281 -22.70 30.24 90.74
C GLN A 281 -21.92 30.81 91.95
N PRO A 282 -21.28 32.00 91.89
CA PRO A 282 -20.79 32.82 90.76
C PRO A 282 -19.32 33.29 90.99
N GLN A 283 -18.78 34.16 90.11
CA GLN A 283 -18.21 35.51 90.44
C GLN A 283 -17.38 36.09 89.28
N ALA A 284 -16.85 37.32 89.42
CA ALA A 284 -16.36 38.17 88.33
C ALA A 284 -14.98 38.80 88.61
N SER A 285 -14.45 39.50 87.61
CA SER A 285 -13.45 40.62 87.62
C SER A 285 -12.16 40.38 86.81
N GLY A 286 -11.51 41.49 86.40
CA GLY A 286 -10.05 41.54 86.22
C GLY A 286 -9.46 41.47 84.80
N ASP A 287 -9.62 42.55 84.02
CA ASP A 287 -8.59 43.21 83.18
C ASP A 287 -7.67 42.48 82.16
N SER A 288 -7.04 43.31 81.32
CA SER A 288 -5.87 43.08 80.44
C SER A 288 -6.06 42.27 79.13
N ALA A 289 -6.00 43.00 78.02
CA ALA A 289 -5.55 42.53 76.71
C ALA A 289 -3.99 42.49 76.66
N PRO A 290 -3.27 41.96 75.63
CA PRO A 290 -3.77 41.58 74.29
C PRO A 290 -3.21 40.27 73.66
N ALA A 291 -3.89 39.75 72.63
CA ALA A 291 -3.30 39.05 71.48
C ALA A 291 -4.36 38.80 70.38
N ALA A 292 -3.95 38.68 69.11
CA ALA A 292 -4.84 38.29 68.01
C ALA A 292 -4.76 36.78 67.72
N PRO A 293 -5.90 36.05 67.58
CA PRO A 293 -5.89 34.63 67.28
C PRO A 293 -5.74 34.34 65.77
N SER A 294 -4.95 33.32 65.44
CA SER A 294 -4.82 32.77 64.08
C SER A 294 -5.98 31.85 63.70
N PRO A 295 -6.39 31.76 62.41
CA PRO A 295 -7.49 30.90 61.98
C PRO A 295 -7.15 29.40 62.10
N THR A 296 -8.03 28.64 62.75
CA THR A 296 -7.91 27.19 62.92
C THR A 296 -8.37 26.41 61.67
N LEU A 297 -7.63 25.34 61.34
CA LEU A 297 -7.97 24.42 60.26
C LEU A 297 -9.15 23.48 60.64
N PRO A 298 -9.98 23.05 59.66
CA PRO A 298 -11.05 22.09 59.91
C PRO A 298 -10.52 20.68 60.22
N PRO A 299 -11.29 19.84 60.95
CA PRO A 299 -10.85 18.51 61.38
C PRO A 299 -10.72 17.50 60.22
N PRO A 300 -9.83 16.50 60.34
CA PRO A 300 -9.57 15.52 59.27
C PRO A 300 -10.74 14.56 59.03
N GLU A 301 -10.98 14.20 57.75
CA GLU A 301 -12.04 13.27 57.37
C GLU A 301 -11.81 11.84 57.87
N LYS A 302 -12.90 11.14 58.21
CA LYS A 302 -12.88 9.74 58.63
C LYS A 302 -12.52 8.82 57.46
N LEU A 303 -11.53 7.94 57.68
CA LEU A 303 -10.99 7.02 56.65
C LEU A 303 -12.04 6.13 55.96
N SER A 304 -13.15 5.81 56.64
CA SER A 304 -14.27 5.05 56.05
C SER A 304 -14.96 5.80 54.90
N ALA A 305 -15.23 7.09 55.06
CA ALA A 305 -15.84 7.93 54.01
C ALA A 305 -14.91 8.07 52.79
N VAL A 306 -13.60 8.21 53.03
CA VAL A 306 -12.58 8.24 51.97
C VAL A 306 -12.57 6.93 51.18
N ARG A 307 -12.56 5.77 51.86
CA ARG A 307 -12.63 4.46 51.19
C ARG A 307 -13.94 4.27 50.42
N GLN A 308 -15.08 4.70 50.97
CA GLN A 308 -16.38 4.64 50.30
C GLN A 308 -16.40 5.46 49.00
N ARG A 309 -15.87 6.69 49.02
CA ARG A 309 -15.70 7.50 47.79
C ARG A 309 -14.83 6.79 46.75
N SER A 310 -13.71 6.18 47.16
CA SER A 310 -12.83 5.46 46.23
C SER A 310 -13.54 4.27 45.55
N TYR A 311 -14.38 3.51 46.26
CA TYR A 311 -15.18 2.44 45.67
C TYR A 311 -16.28 2.97 44.73
N VAL A 312 -16.93 4.08 45.06
CA VAL A 312 -17.93 4.70 44.17
C VAL A 312 -17.27 5.14 42.85
N VAL A 313 -16.17 5.88 42.90
CA VAL A 313 -15.43 6.30 41.69
C VAL A 313 -14.98 5.08 40.87
N LEU A 314 -14.44 4.04 41.52
CA LEU A 314 -14.02 2.82 40.84
C LEU A 314 -15.20 2.08 40.19
N SER A 315 -16.37 2.02 40.85
CA SER A 315 -17.57 1.39 40.27
C SER A 315 -18.11 2.14 39.05
N PHE A 316 -18.08 3.48 39.05
CA PHE A 316 -18.43 4.28 37.87
C PHE A 316 -17.47 4.02 36.71
N TRP A 317 -16.16 4.01 36.95
CA TRP A 317 -15.18 3.71 35.90
C TRP A 317 -15.28 2.26 35.40
N LEU A 318 -15.60 1.29 36.26
CA LEU A 318 -15.86 -0.09 35.87
C LEU A 318 -17.09 -0.21 34.95
N VAL A 319 -18.19 0.49 35.26
CA VAL A 319 -19.38 0.54 34.39
C VAL A 319 -19.07 1.26 33.07
N VAL A 320 -18.35 2.37 33.10
CA VAL A 320 -17.94 3.11 31.89
C VAL A 320 -17.06 2.24 30.99
N LEU A 321 -16.11 1.46 31.53
CA LEU A 321 -15.19 0.64 30.74
C LEU A 321 -15.79 -0.69 30.27
N LEU A 322 -16.63 -1.36 31.07
CA LEU A 322 -17.19 -2.68 30.73
C LEU A 322 -18.54 -2.62 29.99
N LEU A 323 -19.30 -1.54 30.14
CA LEU A 323 -20.61 -1.38 29.50
C LEU A 323 -20.67 -0.13 28.64
N GLY A 324 -20.27 1.03 29.17
CA GLY A 324 -20.34 2.31 28.46
C GLY A 324 -19.55 2.31 27.14
N LEU A 325 -18.27 1.97 27.20
CA LEU A 325 -17.35 2.03 26.06
C LEU A 325 -17.68 0.95 24.99
N PRO A 326 -17.97 -0.33 25.33
CA PRO A 326 -18.39 -1.32 24.35
C PRO A 326 -19.75 -1.02 23.71
N ILE A 327 -20.72 -0.50 24.46
CA ILE A 327 -22.02 -0.07 23.90
C ILE A 327 -21.79 1.13 22.97
N TRP A 328 -21.11 2.18 23.44
CA TRP A 328 -20.82 3.37 22.64
C TRP A 328 -20.10 3.04 21.34
N TRP A 329 -19.05 2.22 21.38
CA TRP A 329 -18.33 1.75 20.19
C TRP A 329 -19.28 1.00 19.24
N LYS A 330 -20.11 0.08 19.75
CA LYS A 330 -21.07 -0.68 18.94
C LYS A 330 -22.20 0.18 18.35
N THR A 331 -22.57 1.30 18.99
CA THR A 331 -23.60 2.23 18.50
C THR A 331 -23.06 3.35 17.62
N THR A 332 -21.75 3.63 17.63
CA THR A 332 -21.10 4.69 16.82
C THR A 332 -20.28 4.15 15.65
N ALA A 333 -19.93 2.86 15.66
CA ALA A 333 -19.36 2.17 14.51
C ALA A 333 -20.36 2.13 13.34
N ILE A 334 -19.91 2.58 12.17
CA ILE A 334 -20.66 2.50 10.92
C ILE A 334 -20.74 1.03 10.49
N TYR A 335 -21.94 0.54 10.13
CA TYR A 335 -22.08 -0.82 9.60
C TYR A 335 -21.41 -0.92 8.22
N ARG A 336 -20.53 -1.91 8.09
CA ARG A 336 -19.83 -2.26 6.86
C ARG A 336 -19.93 -3.77 6.66
N ALA A 337 -20.52 -4.19 5.55
CA ALA A 337 -20.48 -5.58 5.12
C ALA A 337 -19.10 -5.93 4.53
N ASP A 338 -18.61 -7.13 4.84
CA ASP A 338 -17.39 -7.66 4.23
C ASP A 338 -17.61 -7.95 2.74
N LEU A 339 -16.67 -7.53 1.90
CA LEU A 339 -16.68 -7.75 0.45
C LEU A 339 -15.52 -8.65 0.03
N PRO A 340 -15.69 -9.54 -0.97
CA PRO A 340 -14.65 -10.43 -1.47
C PRO A 340 -13.67 -9.69 -2.39
N LEU A 341 -12.99 -8.66 -1.88
CA LEU A 341 -12.16 -7.72 -2.65
C LEU A 341 -11.16 -8.41 -3.58
N ASP A 342 -10.48 -9.46 -3.13
CA ASP A 342 -9.54 -10.25 -3.95
C ASP A 342 -10.20 -10.91 -5.16
N ARG A 343 -11.47 -11.34 -5.06
CA ARG A 343 -12.22 -11.90 -6.19
C ARG A 343 -12.69 -10.78 -7.12
N MET A 344 -13.19 -9.67 -6.58
CA MET A 344 -13.62 -8.50 -7.36
C MET A 344 -12.46 -7.94 -8.21
N LEU A 345 -11.26 -7.85 -7.63
CA LEU A 345 -10.05 -7.45 -8.34
C LEU A 345 -9.60 -8.50 -9.36
N LYS A 346 -9.67 -9.80 -9.05
CA LYS A 346 -9.37 -10.87 -10.05
C LYS A 346 -10.32 -10.86 -11.25
N TRP A 347 -11.58 -10.46 -11.07
CA TRP A 347 -12.51 -10.20 -12.18
C TRP A 347 -12.05 -8.99 -13.00
N ALA A 348 -11.86 -7.84 -12.35
CA ALA A 348 -11.43 -6.60 -13.02
C ALA A 348 -10.07 -6.69 -13.74
N ASP A 349 -9.17 -7.53 -13.25
CA ASP A 349 -7.82 -7.75 -13.79
C ASP A 349 -7.75 -8.85 -14.89
N GLY A 350 -8.88 -9.45 -15.30
CA GLY A 350 -8.90 -10.51 -16.32
C GLY A 350 -8.37 -11.88 -15.86
N LYS A 351 -8.27 -12.09 -14.55
CA LYS A 351 -7.67 -13.29 -13.93
C LYS A 351 -8.70 -14.35 -13.53
N ALA A 352 -9.97 -13.98 -13.38
CA ALA A 352 -11.06 -14.88 -13.00
C ALA A 352 -11.73 -15.58 -14.20
N CYS A 353 -11.83 -14.91 -15.35
CA CYS A 353 -12.40 -15.44 -16.58
C CYS A 353 -11.44 -15.28 -17.75
N ARG A 354 -11.31 -16.31 -18.58
CA ARG A 354 -10.74 -16.21 -19.92
C ARG A 354 -11.91 -16.42 -20.90
N PRO A 355 -12.40 -15.37 -21.57
CA PRO A 355 -13.57 -15.49 -22.44
C PRO A 355 -13.22 -16.35 -23.66
N VAL A 356 -13.90 -17.49 -23.78
CA VAL A 356 -13.80 -18.42 -24.91
C VAL A 356 -15.19 -18.58 -25.51
N PHE A 357 -15.27 -18.53 -26.84
CA PHE A 357 -16.49 -18.66 -27.63
C PHE A 357 -16.45 -20.01 -28.37
N PRO A 358 -16.98 -21.10 -27.79
CA PRO A 358 -17.05 -22.41 -28.43
C PRO A 358 -18.23 -22.46 -29.42
N LEU A 359 -18.00 -21.99 -30.65
CA LEU A 359 -19.05 -21.97 -31.68
C LEU A 359 -19.19 -23.36 -32.32
N GLN A 360 -20.34 -24.00 -32.12
CA GLN A 360 -20.64 -25.28 -32.78
C GLN A 360 -21.07 -25.02 -34.23
N ILE A 361 -20.44 -25.72 -35.17
CA ILE A 361 -20.71 -25.65 -36.61
C ILE A 361 -21.10 -27.04 -37.10
N SER A 362 -22.30 -27.15 -37.65
CA SER A 362 -22.87 -28.43 -38.11
C SER A 362 -22.60 -28.63 -39.60
N ILE A 363 -22.01 -29.76 -39.99
CA ILE A 363 -21.76 -30.11 -41.40
C ILE A 363 -22.78 -31.15 -41.86
N GLN A 364 -23.65 -30.76 -42.81
CA GLN A 364 -24.53 -31.64 -43.57
C GLN A 364 -23.76 -32.23 -44.76
N ALA A 365 -23.53 -33.54 -44.74
CA ALA A 365 -22.69 -34.26 -45.68
C ALA A 365 -23.38 -35.50 -46.28
N ASP A 366 -24.69 -35.42 -46.55
CA ASP A 366 -25.51 -36.55 -47.00
C ASP A 366 -25.02 -37.23 -48.30
N SER A 367 -24.21 -36.51 -49.08
CA SER A 367 -23.57 -36.98 -50.33
C SER A 367 -22.30 -37.82 -50.14
N LEU A 368 -21.70 -37.85 -48.94
CA LEU A 368 -20.46 -38.58 -48.63
C LEU A 368 -20.73 -39.87 -47.83
N GLN A 369 -19.76 -40.78 -47.80
CA GLN A 369 -19.79 -41.89 -46.85
C GLN A 369 -19.47 -41.40 -45.43
N GLU A 370 -19.98 -42.12 -44.43
CA GLU A 370 -19.88 -41.73 -43.02
C GLU A 370 -18.43 -41.56 -42.54
N GLN A 371 -17.56 -42.49 -42.96
CA GLN A 371 -16.13 -42.49 -42.65
C GLN A 371 -15.38 -41.36 -43.38
N GLU A 372 -15.79 -41.02 -44.60
CA GLU A 372 -15.22 -39.91 -45.39
C GLU A 372 -15.60 -38.56 -44.76
N ALA A 373 -16.85 -38.39 -44.36
CA ALA A 373 -17.35 -37.19 -43.68
C ALA A 373 -16.69 -36.98 -42.30
N GLN A 374 -16.52 -38.04 -41.52
CA GLN A 374 -15.81 -37.97 -40.24
C GLN A 374 -14.31 -37.65 -40.42
N ASN A 375 -13.64 -38.20 -41.45
CA ASN A 375 -12.26 -37.83 -41.77
C ASN A 375 -12.16 -36.38 -42.28
N LEU A 376 -13.13 -35.92 -43.10
CA LEU A 376 -13.20 -34.52 -43.54
C LEU A 376 -13.31 -33.57 -42.35
N ILE A 377 -14.20 -33.84 -41.40
CA ILE A 377 -14.37 -33.04 -40.18
C ILE A 377 -13.08 -33.01 -39.36
N ARG A 378 -12.42 -34.16 -39.16
CA ARG A 378 -11.14 -34.24 -38.44
C ARG A 378 -10.04 -33.43 -39.12
N LEU A 379 -9.94 -33.48 -40.45
CA LEU A 379 -8.95 -32.72 -41.22
C LEU A 379 -9.24 -31.21 -41.20
N THR A 380 -10.51 -30.79 -41.35
CA THR A 380 -10.90 -29.38 -41.29
C THR A 380 -10.72 -28.81 -39.88
N GLN A 381 -11.01 -29.58 -38.82
CA GLN A 381 -10.77 -29.15 -37.44
C GLN A 381 -9.27 -29.00 -37.15
N HIS A 382 -8.42 -29.92 -37.63
CA HIS A 382 -6.97 -29.80 -37.49
C HIS A 382 -6.47 -28.53 -38.20
N ALA A 383 -6.90 -28.28 -39.45
CA ALA A 383 -6.53 -27.09 -40.20
C ALA A 383 -7.10 -25.77 -39.62
N LEU A 384 -8.22 -25.81 -38.89
CA LEU A 384 -8.73 -24.68 -38.10
C LEU A 384 -7.88 -24.44 -36.86
N ASP A 385 -7.59 -25.49 -36.09
CA ASP A 385 -6.82 -25.41 -34.84
C ASP A 385 -5.34 -25.00 -35.11
N ASP A 386 -4.74 -25.44 -36.24
CA ASP A 386 -3.40 -25.02 -36.72
C ASP A 386 -3.32 -23.53 -37.09
N LEU A 387 -4.42 -22.92 -37.55
CA LEU A 387 -4.48 -21.55 -38.07
C LEU A 387 -5.06 -20.54 -37.06
N ASN A 388 -5.28 -20.95 -35.82
CA ASN A 388 -6.00 -20.13 -34.85
C ASN A 388 -5.08 -19.27 -33.97
N ASP A 389 -4.69 -18.11 -34.49
CA ASP A 389 -3.93 -17.08 -33.75
C ASP A 389 -4.67 -16.53 -32.50
N PHE A 390 -5.98 -16.76 -32.36
CA PHE A 390 -6.80 -16.19 -31.28
C PHE A 390 -7.53 -17.27 -30.46
N SER A 391 -6.88 -17.73 -29.40
CA SER A 391 -7.36 -18.74 -28.44
C SER A 391 -8.66 -18.40 -27.67
N GLY A 392 -9.30 -17.27 -27.99
CA GLY A 392 -10.65 -16.94 -27.51
C GLY A 392 -11.75 -17.46 -28.44
N HIS A 393 -11.53 -17.63 -29.74
CA HIS A 393 -12.58 -17.98 -30.70
C HIS A 393 -12.37 -19.40 -31.22
N HIS A 394 -13.13 -20.37 -30.72
CA HIS A 394 -12.94 -21.79 -31.03
C HIS A 394 -14.12 -22.33 -31.84
N LEU A 395 -13.94 -22.42 -33.15
CA LEU A 395 -14.89 -23.08 -34.04
C LEU A 395 -14.79 -24.61 -33.83
N ARG A 396 -15.90 -25.27 -33.51
CA ARG A 396 -15.97 -26.71 -33.27
C ARG A 396 -16.93 -27.38 -34.25
N LEU A 397 -16.39 -28.27 -35.07
CA LEU A 397 -17.11 -28.94 -36.15
C LEU A 397 -17.81 -30.21 -35.64
N GLN A 398 -19.07 -30.39 -36.01
CA GLN A 398 -19.86 -31.59 -35.76
C GLN A 398 -20.49 -32.11 -37.05
N LEU A 399 -20.74 -33.43 -37.12
CA LEU A 399 -21.44 -34.05 -38.24
C LEU A 399 -22.95 -34.01 -37.99
N ALA A 400 -23.71 -33.46 -38.93
CA ALA A 400 -25.17 -33.50 -38.84
C ALA A 400 -25.69 -34.95 -39.01
N PRO A 401 -26.73 -35.38 -38.27
CA PRO A 401 -27.35 -36.68 -38.50
C PRO A 401 -27.94 -36.77 -39.91
N ARG A 402 -27.66 -37.87 -40.63
CA ARG A 402 -28.30 -38.17 -41.93
C ARG A 402 -29.82 -38.16 -41.79
N ASN A 403 -30.51 -37.54 -42.74
CA ASN A 403 -31.96 -37.32 -42.68
C ASN A 403 -32.44 -36.57 -41.43
N ALA A 404 -31.60 -35.74 -40.80
CA ALA A 404 -32.09 -34.76 -39.83
C ALA A 404 -33.23 -33.94 -40.46
N PRO A 405 -34.33 -33.67 -39.73
CA PRO A 405 -35.34 -32.74 -40.21
C PRO A 405 -34.69 -31.37 -40.46
N ARG A 406 -35.31 -30.54 -41.33
CA ARG A 406 -34.87 -29.15 -41.58
C ARG A 406 -34.45 -28.50 -40.26
N PRO A 407 -33.30 -27.81 -40.22
CA PRO A 407 -32.77 -27.27 -38.97
C PRO A 407 -33.86 -26.47 -38.27
N ARG A 408 -34.24 -26.92 -37.08
CA ARG A 408 -34.91 -26.05 -36.12
C ARG A 408 -33.90 -24.98 -35.70
N ASP A 409 -34.39 -23.85 -35.21
CA ASP A 409 -33.55 -22.86 -34.53
C ASP A 409 -33.05 -23.41 -33.19
N ASP A 410 -32.11 -24.36 -33.29
CA ASP A 410 -31.40 -24.94 -32.17
C ASP A 410 -30.22 -24.01 -31.87
N PHE A 411 -30.47 -23.03 -31.00
CA PHE A 411 -29.61 -21.86 -30.72
C PHE A 411 -28.18 -22.19 -30.26
N GLN A 412 -27.83 -23.47 -30.12
CA GLN A 412 -26.47 -23.96 -29.91
C GLN A 412 -25.61 -24.00 -31.19
N THR A 413 -26.23 -24.09 -32.37
CA THR A 413 -25.51 -24.16 -33.66
C THR A 413 -25.33 -22.77 -34.26
N ALA A 414 -24.08 -22.31 -34.40
CA ALA A 414 -23.76 -20.97 -34.91
C ALA A 414 -23.81 -20.88 -36.45
N LEU A 415 -23.51 -21.97 -37.16
CA LEU A 415 -23.56 -22.07 -38.62
C LEU A 415 -23.80 -23.53 -39.04
N THR A 416 -24.60 -23.74 -40.08
CA THR A 416 -24.71 -25.04 -40.76
C THR A 416 -24.06 -24.96 -42.14
N ILE A 417 -23.10 -25.85 -42.43
CA ILE A 417 -22.53 -26.03 -43.77
C ILE A 417 -23.30 -27.15 -44.47
N ARG A 418 -23.61 -27.00 -45.76
CA ARG A 418 -24.17 -28.08 -46.59
C ARG A 418 -23.24 -28.42 -47.76
N LEU A 419 -22.83 -29.68 -47.85
CA LEU A 419 -21.88 -30.16 -48.86
C LEU A 419 -22.61 -30.82 -50.04
N ASN A 420 -22.68 -30.09 -51.16
CA ASN A 420 -23.33 -30.54 -52.40
C ASN A 420 -22.27 -30.92 -53.46
N PRO A 421 -22.38 -32.07 -54.14
CA PRO A 421 -21.46 -32.41 -55.23
C PRO A 421 -21.71 -31.52 -56.47
N GLY A 422 -20.64 -31.09 -57.15
CA GLY A 422 -20.69 -30.18 -58.29
C GLY A 422 -19.50 -30.33 -59.24
N THR A 423 -19.28 -29.34 -60.12
CA THR A 423 -18.19 -29.32 -61.11
C THR A 423 -16.95 -28.54 -60.67
N SER A 424 -17.08 -27.72 -59.63
CA SER A 424 -16.06 -26.82 -59.09
C SER A 424 -16.27 -26.66 -57.58
N SER A 425 -15.31 -26.04 -56.88
CA SER A 425 -15.54 -25.59 -55.50
C SER A 425 -16.11 -24.17 -55.51
N SER A 426 -17.23 -23.95 -54.80
CA SER A 426 -17.80 -22.63 -54.55
C SER A 426 -18.55 -22.61 -53.22
N ALA A 427 -18.67 -21.44 -52.60
CA ALA A 427 -19.46 -21.22 -51.39
C ALA A 427 -20.51 -20.13 -51.62
N SER A 428 -21.69 -20.30 -51.03
CA SER A 428 -22.76 -19.30 -51.03
C SER A 428 -23.51 -19.33 -49.70
N LEU A 429 -23.46 -18.21 -48.96
CA LEU A 429 -24.22 -18.06 -47.72
C LEU A 429 -25.68 -17.70 -48.04
N ASN A 430 -26.62 -18.42 -47.43
CA ASN A 430 -28.05 -18.14 -47.53
C ASN A 430 -28.39 -16.80 -46.85
N GLN A 431 -29.27 -15.98 -47.44
CA GLN A 431 -29.57 -14.64 -46.90
C GLN A 431 -30.47 -14.67 -45.65
N GLU A 432 -31.39 -15.64 -45.59
CA GLU A 432 -32.47 -15.73 -44.59
C GLU A 432 -32.08 -16.60 -43.38
N SER A 433 -31.10 -17.50 -43.53
CA SER A 433 -30.73 -18.51 -42.53
C SER A 433 -29.22 -18.59 -42.28
N ALA A 434 -28.80 -19.20 -41.18
CA ALA A 434 -27.38 -19.46 -40.88
C ALA A 434 -26.87 -20.71 -41.61
N VAL A 435 -27.02 -20.74 -42.95
CA VAL A 435 -26.63 -21.87 -43.81
C VAL A 435 -25.62 -21.44 -44.87
N LEU A 436 -24.49 -22.12 -44.93
CA LEU A 436 -23.44 -21.97 -45.94
C LEU A 436 -23.48 -23.19 -46.88
N ASP A 437 -24.08 -23.03 -48.05
CA ASP A 437 -24.06 -24.06 -49.10
C ASP A 437 -22.69 -24.03 -49.80
N ILE A 438 -21.98 -25.16 -49.78
CA ILE A 438 -20.67 -25.35 -50.43
C ILE A 438 -20.81 -26.44 -51.49
N THR A 439 -20.44 -26.10 -52.73
CA THR A 439 -20.27 -27.08 -53.80
C THR A 439 -18.82 -27.61 -53.81
N TYR A 440 -18.64 -28.89 -54.15
CA TYR A 440 -17.32 -29.50 -54.27
C TYR A 440 -17.26 -30.48 -55.46
N PRO A 441 -16.13 -30.56 -56.19
CA PRO A 441 -15.97 -31.55 -57.25
C PRO A 441 -15.54 -32.90 -56.65
N PRO A 442 -15.95 -34.06 -57.21
CA PRO A 442 -15.71 -35.37 -56.60
C PRO A 442 -14.24 -35.72 -56.34
N ASN A 443 -13.30 -35.13 -57.07
CA ASN A 443 -11.86 -35.32 -56.88
C ASN A 443 -11.27 -34.59 -55.65
N HIS A 444 -12.05 -33.76 -54.94
CA HIS A 444 -11.61 -33.05 -53.73
C HIS A 444 -11.97 -33.78 -52.43
N VAL A 445 -12.73 -34.88 -52.49
CA VAL A 445 -13.09 -35.72 -51.34
C VAL A 445 -11.82 -36.29 -50.69
N PRO A 446 -11.65 -36.23 -49.35
CA PRO A 446 -10.48 -36.77 -48.67
C PRO A 446 -10.37 -38.28 -48.83
N SER A 447 -9.22 -38.78 -49.29
CA SER A 447 -8.90 -40.20 -49.10
C SER A 447 -8.72 -40.50 -47.61
N LEU A 448 -9.11 -41.70 -47.17
CA LEU A 448 -8.97 -42.14 -45.77
C LEU A 448 -7.50 -42.19 -45.29
N THR A 449 -6.53 -42.14 -46.20
CA THR A 449 -5.08 -42.17 -45.93
C THR A 449 -4.37 -40.83 -46.12
N SER A 450 -5.05 -39.80 -46.63
CA SER A 450 -4.42 -38.49 -46.88
C SER A 450 -4.30 -37.66 -45.60
N PRO A 451 -3.14 -37.04 -45.31
CA PRO A 451 -2.96 -36.15 -44.16
C PRO A 451 -3.58 -34.76 -44.37
N SER A 452 -4.01 -34.43 -45.59
CA SER A 452 -4.65 -33.16 -45.96
C SER A 452 -5.70 -33.38 -47.06
N SER A 453 -6.58 -32.40 -47.27
CA SER A 453 -7.59 -32.41 -48.33
C SER A 453 -7.84 -30.99 -48.85
N PRO A 454 -7.97 -30.80 -50.18
CA PRO A 454 -8.30 -29.49 -50.74
C PRO A 454 -9.69 -29.01 -50.31
N LEU A 455 -10.65 -29.92 -50.09
CA LEU A 455 -11.97 -29.58 -49.56
C LEU A 455 -11.89 -29.12 -48.09
N ALA A 456 -11.09 -29.79 -47.26
CA ALA A 456 -10.86 -29.37 -45.88
C ALA A 456 -10.25 -27.95 -45.83
N SER A 457 -9.17 -27.70 -46.57
CA SER A 457 -8.54 -26.38 -46.65
C SER A 457 -9.47 -25.31 -47.24
N TYR A 458 -10.35 -25.66 -48.18
CA TYR A 458 -11.36 -24.74 -48.70
C TYR A 458 -12.37 -24.33 -47.61
N ILE A 459 -12.98 -25.31 -46.92
CA ILE A 459 -13.92 -25.07 -45.82
C ILE A 459 -13.28 -24.25 -44.70
N THR A 460 -12.02 -24.55 -44.33
CA THR A 460 -11.26 -23.79 -43.31
C THR A 460 -11.10 -22.31 -43.69
N ASN A 461 -10.81 -22.00 -44.96
CA ASN A 461 -10.66 -20.62 -45.43
C ASN A 461 -12.00 -19.87 -45.44
N GLU A 462 -13.07 -20.50 -45.95
CA GLU A 462 -14.43 -19.91 -45.98
C GLU A 462 -14.98 -19.65 -44.56
N LEU A 463 -14.72 -20.56 -43.61
CA LEU A 463 -15.08 -20.37 -42.21
C LEU A 463 -14.33 -19.21 -41.56
N ARG A 464 -13.01 -19.11 -41.78
CA ARG A 464 -12.23 -17.98 -41.27
C ARG A 464 -12.71 -16.66 -41.87
N ALA A 465 -13.04 -16.61 -43.17
CA ALA A 465 -13.60 -15.42 -43.80
C ALA A 465 -14.98 -15.05 -43.22
N THR A 466 -15.83 -16.04 -42.96
CA THR A 466 -17.18 -15.85 -42.39
C THR A 466 -17.15 -15.24 -40.98
N PHE A 467 -16.20 -15.62 -40.13
CA PHE A 467 -16.10 -15.15 -38.73
C PHE A 467 -15.05 -14.05 -38.50
N ALA A 468 -14.31 -13.61 -39.52
CA ALA A 468 -13.25 -12.61 -39.38
C ALA A 468 -13.73 -11.27 -38.77
N GLU A 469 -14.93 -10.80 -39.14
CA GLU A 469 -15.50 -9.57 -38.56
C GLU A 469 -15.72 -9.72 -37.04
N GLU A 470 -16.30 -10.84 -36.60
CA GLU A 470 -16.53 -11.16 -35.19
C GLU A 470 -15.21 -11.27 -34.40
N GLN A 471 -14.26 -12.03 -34.91
CA GLN A 471 -12.94 -12.21 -34.30
C GLN A 471 -12.21 -10.87 -34.13
N SER A 472 -12.33 -9.96 -35.11
CA SER A 472 -11.72 -8.62 -35.04
C SER A 472 -12.36 -7.74 -33.94
N ILE A 473 -13.69 -7.77 -33.80
CA ILE A 473 -14.41 -6.98 -32.80
C ILE A 473 -14.13 -7.50 -31.39
N ILE A 474 -14.18 -8.83 -31.20
CA ILE A 474 -13.95 -9.45 -29.88
C ILE A 474 -12.51 -9.21 -29.42
N SER A 475 -11.50 -9.44 -30.27
CA SER A 475 -10.10 -9.18 -29.92
C SER A 475 -9.82 -7.70 -29.62
N TYR A 476 -10.47 -6.77 -30.33
CA TYR A 476 -10.42 -5.34 -30.03
C TYR A 476 -11.05 -5.01 -28.66
N LEU A 477 -12.24 -5.53 -28.34
CA LEU A 477 -12.90 -5.31 -27.05
C LEU A 477 -12.08 -5.85 -25.88
N LEU A 478 -11.50 -7.06 -26.02
CA LEU A 478 -10.65 -7.64 -24.98
C LEU A 478 -9.37 -6.82 -24.78
N SER A 479 -8.66 -6.45 -25.85
CA SER A 479 -7.41 -5.70 -25.75
C SER A 479 -7.58 -4.28 -25.18
N THR A 480 -8.68 -3.60 -25.50
CA THR A 480 -9.00 -2.25 -24.99
C THR A 480 -9.58 -2.23 -23.57
N SER A 481 -9.97 -3.39 -23.03
CA SER A 481 -10.50 -3.51 -21.67
C SER A 481 -9.40 -3.49 -20.59
N SER A 482 -9.77 -3.08 -19.38
CA SER A 482 -8.91 -3.12 -18.17
C SER A 482 -8.41 -4.53 -17.78
N MET A 483 -8.99 -5.57 -18.40
CA MET A 483 -8.66 -6.97 -18.17
C MET A 483 -7.46 -7.45 -19.02
N SER A 484 -6.95 -6.63 -19.95
CA SER A 484 -5.76 -6.94 -20.74
C SER A 484 -4.48 -6.46 -20.04
N THR A 485 -3.52 -7.36 -19.82
CA THR A 485 -2.26 -7.05 -19.10
C THR A 485 -1.18 -6.53 -20.07
N GLY A 486 -1.48 -5.44 -20.77
CA GLY A 486 -0.53 -4.73 -21.65
C GLY A 486 -0.14 -5.46 -22.93
N VAL A 487 -0.81 -6.57 -23.26
CA VAL A 487 -0.62 -7.31 -24.51
C VAL A 487 -1.17 -6.48 -25.67
N ARG A 488 -0.29 -5.98 -26.55
CA ARG A 488 -0.71 -5.41 -27.85
C ARG A 488 -1.61 -6.42 -28.56
N PRO A 489 -2.68 -6.01 -29.26
CA PRO A 489 -3.56 -6.94 -29.97
C PRO A 489 -2.79 -7.67 -31.09
N GLN A 490 -2.31 -8.88 -30.80
CA GLN A 490 -1.70 -9.75 -31.79
C GLN A 490 -2.78 -10.17 -32.79
N GLY A 491 -2.51 -9.95 -34.09
CA GLY A 491 -3.45 -10.25 -35.18
C GLY A 491 -4.28 -9.08 -35.71
N LEU A 492 -4.32 -7.91 -35.05
CA LEU A 492 -5.01 -6.71 -35.60
C LEU A 492 -4.04 -5.75 -36.29
N SER A 493 -4.39 -5.29 -37.49
CA SER A 493 -3.72 -4.17 -38.14
C SER A 493 -4.11 -2.83 -37.51
N ALA A 494 -3.26 -1.81 -37.63
CA ALA A 494 -3.55 -0.47 -37.12
C ALA A 494 -4.81 0.14 -37.76
N GLU A 495 -4.99 -0.08 -39.06
CA GLU A 495 -6.18 0.35 -39.82
C GLU A 495 -7.46 -0.35 -39.34
N ALA A 496 -7.41 -1.66 -39.07
CA ALA A 496 -8.54 -2.38 -38.50
C ALA A 496 -8.90 -1.87 -37.09
N ALA A 497 -7.90 -1.60 -36.25
CA ALA A 497 -8.13 -1.01 -34.93
C ALA A 497 -8.73 0.42 -35.02
N GLU A 498 -8.32 1.22 -36.00
CA GLU A 498 -8.91 2.55 -36.24
C GLU A 498 -10.36 2.44 -36.72
N ALA A 499 -10.66 1.54 -37.67
CA ALA A 499 -12.02 1.27 -38.14
C ALA A 499 -12.94 0.76 -37.00
N LEU A 500 -12.45 -0.14 -36.14
CA LEU A 500 -13.19 -0.68 -35.00
C LEU A 500 -13.42 0.37 -33.90
N SER A 501 -12.47 1.27 -33.66
CA SER A 501 -12.66 2.39 -32.73
C SER A 501 -13.71 3.40 -33.23
N LYS A 502 -13.65 3.79 -34.52
CA LYS A 502 -14.68 4.62 -35.20
C LYS A 502 -16.07 3.97 -35.15
N ARG A 503 -16.15 2.64 -35.29
CA ARG A 503 -17.40 1.90 -35.15
C ARG A 503 -17.92 1.93 -33.70
N THR A 504 -17.05 1.71 -32.73
CA THR A 504 -17.42 1.67 -31.31
C THR A 504 -17.93 3.03 -30.81
N THR A 505 -17.33 4.14 -31.28
CA THR A 505 -17.83 5.49 -30.98
C THR A 505 -19.12 5.83 -31.73
N ARG A 506 -19.29 5.37 -32.97
CA ARG A 506 -20.54 5.52 -33.74
C ARG A 506 -21.72 4.76 -33.13
N SER A 507 -21.47 3.59 -32.53
CA SER A 507 -22.49 2.71 -31.95
C SER A 507 -23.02 3.19 -30.60
N LEU A 508 -24.30 2.91 -30.34
CA LEU A 508 -24.93 3.03 -29.03
C LEU A 508 -24.27 2.07 -28.03
N ARG A 509 -24.07 2.56 -26.80
CA ARG A 509 -23.76 1.70 -25.65
C ARG A 509 -24.94 0.78 -25.37
N TYR A 510 -24.67 -0.44 -24.90
CA TYR A 510 -25.72 -1.39 -24.57
C TYR A 510 -26.68 -0.82 -23.51
N ALA A 511 -27.97 -1.08 -23.71
CA ALA A 511 -29.02 -0.95 -22.70
C ALA A 511 -30.01 -2.11 -22.87
N PRO A 512 -30.66 -2.60 -21.80
CA PRO A 512 -31.66 -3.66 -21.89
C PRO A 512 -32.96 -3.21 -22.58
N THR A 513 -33.22 -1.91 -22.62
CA THR A 513 -34.36 -1.26 -23.30
C THR A 513 -33.89 0.03 -23.97
N TYR A 514 -34.43 0.37 -25.15
CA TYR A 514 -34.26 1.67 -25.82
C TYR A 514 -35.62 2.33 -26.10
N HIS A 515 -35.69 3.65 -25.97
CA HIS A 515 -36.82 4.44 -26.49
C HIS A 515 -36.53 4.89 -27.91
N LEU A 516 -37.47 4.70 -28.83
CA LEU A 516 -37.39 5.13 -30.22
C LEU A 516 -38.42 6.23 -30.46
N THR A 517 -37.95 7.47 -30.68
CA THR A 517 -38.82 8.65 -30.85
C THR A 517 -38.94 9.03 -32.33
N PHE A 518 -40.09 8.71 -32.95
CA PHE A 518 -40.36 9.07 -34.35
C PHE A 518 -41.03 10.45 -34.40
N SER A 519 -40.39 11.40 -35.06
CA SER A 519 -40.79 12.81 -35.09
C SER A 519 -41.05 13.31 -36.51
N LEU A 520 -42.21 13.93 -36.75
CA LEU A 520 -42.50 14.68 -37.98
C LEU A 520 -42.36 16.18 -37.72
N PHE A 521 -41.39 16.83 -38.33
CA PHE A 521 -41.07 18.26 -38.17
C PHE A 521 -41.35 19.04 -39.46
N THR A 522 -42.04 20.17 -39.37
CA THR A 522 -42.35 21.09 -40.50
C THR A 522 -41.99 22.53 -40.12
N ASP A 523 -41.51 23.34 -41.06
CA ASP A 523 -41.27 24.78 -40.84
C ASP A 523 -42.57 25.62 -40.77
N ASN A 524 -43.67 25.02 -41.21
CA ASN A 524 -44.98 25.62 -41.43
C ASN A 524 -46.07 24.81 -40.68
N ALA A 525 -47.34 24.94 -41.12
CA ALA A 525 -48.48 24.25 -40.54
C ALA A 525 -48.87 22.89 -41.17
N LEU A 526 -48.23 22.46 -42.27
CA LEU A 526 -48.64 21.32 -43.11
C LEU A 526 -47.42 20.55 -43.68
N PRO A 527 -47.39 19.21 -43.59
CA PRO A 527 -48.42 18.30 -43.11
C PRO A 527 -48.56 18.28 -41.58
N ASN A 528 -49.79 18.13 -41.09
CA ASN A 528 -50.10 18.02 -39.66
C ASN A 528 -50.56 16.62 -39.23
N THR A 529 -50.67 15.68 -40.17
CA THR A 529 -51.04 14.28 -39.92
C THR A 529 -50.20 13.33 -40.77
N TRP A 530 -50.11 12.06 -40.36
CA TRP A 530 -49.30 11.03 -40.99
C TRP A 530 -49.73 9.62 -40.57
N ASP A 531 -49.61 8.64 -41.47
CA ASP A 531 -49.97 7.23 -41.22
C ASP A 531 -48.86 6.47 -40.44
N ILE A 532 -48.31 7.06 -39.39
CA ILE A 532 -47.10 6.53 -38.76
C ILE A 532 -47.28 5.13 -38.15
N GLU A 533 -48.40 4.82 -37.48
CA GLU A 533 -48.57 3.50 -36.85
C GLU A 533 -48.61 2.37 -37.89
N ALA A 534 -49.25 2.59 -39.04
CA ALA A 534 -49.27 1.64 -40.15
C ALA A 534 -47.87 1.44 -40.77
N ALA A 535 -47.10 2.52 -40.91
CA ALA A 535 -45.72 2.45 -41.39
C ALA A 535 -44.78 1.78 -40.37
N LEU A 536 -45.00 1.97 -39.07
CA LEU A 536 -44.28 1.29 -38.00
C LEU A 536 -44.58 -0.22 -38.01
N ASP A 537 -45.85 -0.60 -38.13
CA ASP A 537 -46.29 -2.00 -38.22
C ASP A 537 -45.75 -2.72 -39.45
N GLU A 538 -45.75 -2.08 -40.62
CA GLU A 538 -45.26 -2.69 -41.87
C GLU A 538 -43.72 -2.79 -41.91
N TYR A 539 -42.99 -1.73 -41.51
CA TYR A 539 -41.54 -1.62 -41.80
C TYR A 539 -40.62 -1.72 -40.58
N ILE A 540 -41.07 -1.35 -39.37
CA ILE A 540 -40.19 -1.26 -38.19
C ILE A 540 -40.43 -2.40 -37.20
N ARG A 541 -41.68 -2.68 -36.83
CA ARG A 541 -42.02 -3.68 -35.80
C ARG A 541 -41.48 -5.09 -36.11
N PRO A 542 -41.48 -5.60 -37.37
CA PRO A 542 -40.89 -6.89 -37.69
C PRO A 542 -39.39 -6.97 -37.38
N MET A 543 -38.63 -5.89 -37.61
CA MET A 543 -37.21 -5.79 -37.26
C MET A 543 -37.00 -5.72 -35.74
N LEU A 544 -37.88 -5.03 -35.01
CA LEU A 544 -37.77 -4.93 -33.55
C LEU A 544 -38.06 -6.26 -32.84
N GLU A 545 -39.04 -7.04 -33.30
CA GLU A 545 -39.31 -8.39 -32.79
C GLU A 545 -38.12 -9.34 -33.03
N VAL A 546 -37.41 -9.19 -34.15
CA VAL A 546 -36.18 -9.94 -34.45
C VAL A 546 -35.00 -9.51 -33.56
N LEU A 547 -34.93 -8.25 -33.12
CA LEU A 547 -33.91 -7.74 -32.18
C LEU A 547 -34.25 -8.01 -30.69
N ARG A 548 -35.51 -8.36 -30.39
CA ARG A 548 -36.09 -8.51 -29.06
C ARG A 548 -35.33 -9.42 -28.07
N PRO A 549 -34.69 -10.55 -28.49
CA PRO A 549 -33.89 -11.35 -27.56
C PRO A 549 -32.71 -10.57 -26.95
N ILE A 550 -32.15 -9.63 -27.72
CA ILE A 550 -30.93 -8.89 -27.38
C ILE A 550 -31.26 -7.59 -26.61
N HIS A 551 -32.31 -6.87 -27.04
CA HIS A 551 -32.76 -5.61 -26.44
C HIS A 551 -34.29 -5.45 -26.56
N ASN A 552 -34.95 -4.86 -25.56
CA ASN A 552 -36.33 -4.40 -25.68
C ASN A 552 -36.41 -3.01 -26.33
N PHE A 553 -37.56 -2.69 -26.92
CA PHE A 553 -37.83 -1.39 -27.52
C PHE A 553 -39.21 -0.87 -27.12
N THR A 554 -39.29 0.44 -26.91
CA THR A 554 -40.52 1.21 -26.70
C THR A 554 -40.55 2.32 -27.74
N ILE A 555 -41.72 2.58 -28.33
CA ILE A 555 -41.89 3.55 -29.43
C ILE A 555 -42.78 4.68 -28.95
N ASP A 556 -42.32 5.91 -29.19
CA ASP A 556 -43.05 7.16 -28.95
C ASP A 556 -43.12 7.94 -30.28
N THR A 557 -44.26 8.56 -30.60
CA THR A 557 -44.47 9.33 -31.85
C THR A 557 -44.88 10.77 -31.55
N GLN A 558 -44.31 11.74 -32.30
CA GLN A 558 -44.60 13.16 -32.12
C GLN A 558 -44.65 13.92 -33.46
N VAL A 559 -45.42 15.01 -33.50
CA VAL A 559 -45.50 15.95 -34.63
C VAL A 559 -45.24 17.35 -34.09
N GLN A 560 -44.29 18.09 -34.69
CA GLN A 560 -43.97 19.46 -34.32
C GLN A 560 -44.09 20.36 -35.55
N LEU A 561 -45.07 21.27 -35.50
CA LEU A 561 -45.26 22.31 -36.49
C LEU A 561 -44.39 23.53 -36.17
N TYR A 562 -44.07 24.34 -37.18
CA TYR A 562 -43.22 25.54 -37.07
C TYR A 562 -41.80 25.29 -36.49
N ALA A 563 -41.26 24.10 -36.70
CA ALA A 563 -39.90 23.69 -36.35
C ALA A 563 -38.87 24.27 -37.34
N ILE A 564 -38.40 25.49 -37.10
CA ILE A 564 -37.36 26.11 -37.94
C ILE A 564 -36.01 25.40 -37.72
N PRO A 565 -35.27 24.99 -38.77
CA PRO A 565 -33.95 24.39 -38.64
C PRO A 565 -32.86 25.44 -38.42
N GLY A 566 -31.80 25.05 -37.71
CA GLY A 566 -30.68 25.96 -37.37
C GLY A 566 -29.81 26.37 -38.58
N VAL A 567 -29.97 25.70 -39.74
CA VAL A 567 -29.34 26.07 -41.02
C VAL A 567 -30.35 25.93 -42.14
N GLN A 568 -30.49 26.97 -42.97
CA GLN A 568 -31.50 27.07 -44.04
C GLN A 568 -30.91 26.94 -45.46
N SER A 569 -29.80 26.22 -45.63
CA SER A 569 -29.16 26.03 -46.94
C SER A 569 -29.82 24.90 -47.75
N GLN A 570 -30.04 25.12 -49.05
CA GLN A 570 -30.63 24.14 -49.96
C GLN A 570 -29.77 22.88 -50.15
N VAL A 571 -28.44 23.04 -50.06
CA VAL A 571 -27.50 21.94 -49.90
C VAL A 571 -26.83 22.08 -48.53
N LEU A 572 -26.93 21.04 -47.70
CA LEU A 572 -26.27 20.93 -46.41
C LEU A 572 -24.88 20.33 -46.62
N SER A 573 -23.84 21.06 -46.22
CA SER A 573 -22.49 20.52 -46.09
C SER A 573 -22.38 19.74 -44.78
N LYS A 574 -21.31 18.93 -44.66
CA LYS A 574 -20.97 18.13 -43.47
C LYS A 574 -21.02 18.92 -42.15
N ASP A 575 -20.53 20.16 -42.15
CA ASP A 575 -20.46 21.02 -40.96
C ASP A 575 -21.81 21.63 -40.57
N HIS A 576 -22.78 21.61 -41.49
CA HIS A 576 -24.16 22.03 -41.23
C HIS A 576 -25.03 20.90 -40.66
N LEU A 577 -24.63 19.62 -40.76
CA LEU A 577 -25.47 18.46 -40.39
C LEU A 577 -25.78 18.35 -38.90
N SER A 578 -24.86 18.75 -38.01
CA SER A 578 -25.15 18.85 -36.57
C SER A 578 -25.93 20.13 -36.26
N SER A 579 -25.57 21.22 -36.94
CA SER A 579 -26.10 22.57 -36.73
C SER A 579 -27.53 22.77 -37.24
N PHE A 580 -28.00 21.87 -38.12
CA PHE A 580 -29.39 21.81 -38.59
C PHE A 580 -30.38 21.55 -37.45
N ILE A 581 -29.99 20.76 -36.45
CA ILE A 581 -30.84 20.42 -35.31
C ILE A 581 -30.86 21.58 -34.32
N ASN A 582 -31.96 22.33 -34.29
CA ASN A 582 -32.14 23.40 -33.31
C ASN A 582 -32.58 22.84 -31.95
N ALA A 583 -31.64 22.23 -31.22
CA ALA A 583 -31.87 21.60 -29.92
C ALA A 583 -32.31 22.57 -28.80
N ALA A 584 -32.33 23.90 -29.05
CA ALA A 584 -32.88 24.89 -28.14
C ALA A 584 -34.37 25.19 -28.38
N GLU A 585 -34.86 25.00 -29.61
CA GLU A 585 -36.25 25.30 -30.01
C GLU A 585 -37.10 24.04 -30.24
N TRP A 586 -36.48 22.89 -30.54
CA TRP A 586 -37.19 21.64 -30.83
C TRP A 586 -37.45 20.83 -29.54
N PRO A 587 -38.71 20.70 -29.06
CA PRO A 587 -39.02 19.92 -27.87
C PRO A 587 -38.98 18.42 -28.18
N LEU A 588 -37.79 17.83 -28.16
CA LEU A 588 -37.60 16.39 -28.23
C LEU A 588 -38.15 15.73 -26.95
N SER A 589 -38.99 14.71 -27.11
CA SER A 589 -39.54 13.95 -25.97
C SER A 589 -38.41 13.42 -25.06
N PRO A 590 -38.39 13.77 -23.75
CA PRO A 590 -37.30 13.43 -22.85
C PRO A 590 -37.26 11.92 -22.55
N SER A 591 -36.06 11.40 -22.25
CA SER A 591 -35.85 9.99 -21.95
C SER A 591 -36.70 9.51 -20.77
N ILE A 592 -37.57 8.53 -21.01
CA ILE A 592 -38.50 8.01 -20.00
C ILE A 592 -37.73 7.06 -19.06
N GLY A 593 -37.43 7.55 -17.85
CA GLY A 593 -36.79 6.75 -16.80
C GLY A 593 -35.28 6.59 -17.00
N LYS A 594 -34.82 5.34 -17.20
CA LYS A 594 -33.38 4.98 -17.27
C LYS A 594 -32.88 4.63 -18.68
N ALA A 595 -33.78 4.40 -19.64
CA ALA A 595 -33.41 3.86 -20.94
C ALA A 595 -33.03 4.99 -21.92
N PRO A 596 -31.98 4.83 -22.74
CA PRO A 596 -31.55 5.84 -23.70
C PRO A 596 -32.56 6.00 -24.86
N THR A 597 -32.72 7.23 -25.32
CA THR A 597 -33.59 7.60 -26.46
C THR A 597 -32.78 7.65 -27.77
N VAL A 598 -33.36 7.13 -28.85
CA VAL A 598 -32.86 7.19 -30.22
C VAL A 598 -33.88 7.93 -31.09
N ASN A 599 -33.46 9.03 -31.68
CA ASN A 599 -34.35 9.97 -32.37
C ASN A 599 -34.42 9.70 -33.87
N PHE A 600 -35.62 9.56 -34.42
CA PHE A 600 -35.87 9.38 -35.85
C PHE A 600 -36.72 10.55 -36.35
N VAL A 601 -36.05 11.58 -36.86
CA VAL A 601 -36.70 12.81 -37.32
C VAL A 601 -36.90 12.76 -38.83
N ILE A 602 -38.16 12.86 -39.28
CA ILE A 602 -38.52 13.24 -40.64
C ILE A 602 -38.76 14.75 -40.63
N TYR A 603 -37.91 15.49 -41.33
CA TYR A 603 -38.08 16.91 -41.57
C TYR A 603 -38.66 17.11 -42.98
N ILE A 604 -39.73 17.91 -43.10
CA ILE A 604 -40.35 18.20 -44.39
C ILE A 604 -39.67 19.40 -45.04
N GLY A 605 -39.08 19.18 -46.21
CA GLY A 605 -38.33 20.21 -46.92
C GLY A 605 -37.69 19.73 -48.22
N ASN A 606 -37.23 20.68 -49.03
CA ASN A 606 -36.60 20.44 -50.32
C ASN A 606 -35.06 20.37 -50.26
N GLN A 607 -34.47 20.46 -49.07
CA GLN A 607 -33.02 20.47 -48.90
C GLN A 607 -32.40 19.10 -49.18
N THR A 608 -31.11 19.09 -49.49
CA THR A 608 -30.33 17.86 -49.77
C THR A 608 -28.99 17.90 -49.05
N VAL A 609 -28.39 16.74 -48.78
CA VAL A 609 -27.04 16.64 -48.23
C VAL A 609 -26.04 16.48 -49.36
N GLY A 610 -25.06 17.38 -49.44
CA GLY A 610 -23.94 17.26 -50.37
C GLY A 610 -22.91 16.25 -49.85
N LEU A 611 -22.51 15.32 -50.70
CA LEU A 611 -21.36 14.44 -50.47
C LEU A 611 -20.13 15.02 -51.18
N ASP A 612 -18.92 14.62 -50.77
CA ASP A 612 -17.64 15.14 -51.26
C ASP A 612 -17.29 14.70 -52.71
N ALA A 613 -18.29 14.34 -53.53
CA ALA A 613 -18.17 13.95 -54.95
C ALA A 613 -19.38 14.44 -55.76
N GLU A 614 -19.14 14.99 -56.94
CA GLU A 614 -20.05 15.90 -57.69
C GLU A 614 -21.33 15.29 -58.32
N ALA A 615 -21.85 14.16 -57.82
CA ALA A 615 -22.96 13.45 -58.46
C ALA A 615 -24.08 12.92 -57.54
N GLU A 616 -23.82 12.64 -56.25
CA GLU A 616 -24.80 11.99 -55.37
C GLU A 616 -25.17 12.85 -54.17
N THR A 617 -26.45 13.20 -54.06
CA THR A 617 -27.02 13.89 -52.90
C THR A 617 -27.79 12.91 -52.01
N SER A 618 -27.46 12.88 -50.71
CA SER A 618 -28.22 12.10 -49.73
C SER A 618 -29.45 12.88 -49.24
N ARG A 619 -30.52 12.16 -48.90
CA ARG A 619 -31.68 12.68 -48.18
C ARG A 619 -31.66 12.38 -46.68
N SER A 620 -30.62 11.75 -46.16
CA SER A 620 -30.51 11.48 -44.72
C SER A 620 -29.07 11.47 -44.21
N TRP A 621 -28.93 11.66 -42.90
CA TRP A 621 -27.68 11.44 -42.19
C TRP A 621 -27.94 10.87 -40.79
N MET A 622 -26.94 10.15 -40.29
CA MET A 622 -26.99 9.45 -39.01
C MET A 622 -26.05 10.15 -38.02
N ILE A 623 -26.56 10.54 -36.85
CA ILE A 623 -25.75 11.19 -35.81
C ILE A 623 -25.35 10.13 -34.77
N PRO A 624 -24.03 9.90 -34.55
CA PRO A 624 -23.53 8.98 -33.54
C PRO A 624 -24.23 9.11 -32.19
N GLN A 625 -24.66 7.98 -31.64
CA GLN A 625 -25.32 7.86 -30.33
C GLN A 625 -26.62 8.68 -30.12
N TRP A 626 -27.13 9.37 -31.15
CA TRP A 626 -28.34 10.21 -31.04
C TRP A 626 -29.51 9.73 -31.91
N GLY A 627 -29.26 9.33 -33.17
CA GLY A 627 -30.36 9.01 -34.09
C GLY A 627 -30.10 9.30 -35.57
N THR A 628 -31.16 9.61 -36.32
CA THR A 628 -31.15 9.93 -37.76
C THR A 628 -32.08 11.11 -38.06
N VAL A 629 -31.66 11.95 -39.02
CA VAL A 629 -32.54 12.92 -39.68
C VAL A 629 -32.73 12.51 -41.14
N TYR A 630 -33.97 12.56 -41.62
CA TYR A 630 -34.37 12.30 -43.00
C TYR A 630 -35.12 13.52 -43.56
N LEU A 631 -34.74 13.98 -44.75
CA LEU A 631 -35.34 15.08 -45.48
C LEU A 631 -36.37 14.54 -46.47
N LEU A 632 -37.65 14.75 -46.17
CA LEU A 632 -38.76 14.31 -47.02
C LEU A 632 -39.32 15.50 -47.79
N SER A 633 -39.08 15.52 -49.10
CA SER A 633 -39.71 16.49 -50.00
C SER A 633 -41.12 16.02 -50.34
N LEU A 634 -42.10 16.85 -49.94
CA LEU A 634 -43.52 16.75 -50.29
C LEU A 634 -43.93 18.03 -51.04
N PRO A 635 -45.01 18.01 -51.83
CA PRO A 635 -45.60 19.23 -52.40
C PRO A 635 -46.22 20.11 -51.30
N ASP A 636 -46.06 21.43 -51.41
CA ASP A 636 -46.50 22.43 -50.41
C ASP A 636 -48.02 22.44 -50.09
N ALA A 637 -48.82 21.68 -50.85
CA ALA A 637 -50.26 21.54 -50.70
C ALA A 637 -50.71 20.24 -49.98
N GLU A 638 -49.79 19.33 -49.65
CA GLU A 638 -50.15 18.06 -48.99
C GLU A 638 -50.22 18.23 -47.46
N SER A 639 -51.43 18.07 -46.90
CA SER A 639 -51.69 18.19 -45.46
C SER A 639 -51.38 16.92 -44.65
N HIS A 640 -51.09 15.80 -45.32
CA HIS A 640 -51.04 14.48 -44.73
C HIS A 640 -49.96 13.58 -45.37
N VAL A 641 -49.11 12.94 -44.55
CA VAL A 641 -48.06 12.03 -45.03
C VAL A 641 -48.53 10.57 -45.03
N SER A 642 -48.86 10.06 -46.21
CA SER A 642 -49.33 8.68 -46.38
C SER A 642 -48.25 7.62 -46.11
N THR A 643 -48.69 6.40 -45.76
CA THR A 643 -47.81 5.23 -45.55
C THR A 643 -46.81 5.01 -46.70
N ALA A 644 -47.22 5.26 -47.95
CA ALA A 644 -46.38 5.10 -49.13
C ALA A 644 -45.20 6.09 -49.17
N ALA A 645 -45.38 7.32 -48.70
CA ALA A 645 -44.31 8.32 -48.56
C ALA A 645 -43.36 7.97 -47.40
N LEU A 646 -43.89 7.39 -46.30
CA LEU A 646 -43.10 6.97 -45.13
C LEU A 646 -42.19 5.76 -45.40
N LYS A 647 -42.43 4.97 -46.45
CA LYS A 647 -41.68 3.74 -46.77
C LYS A 647 -40.16 3.95 -46.84
N GLN A 648 -39.69 4.97 -47.57
CA GLN A 648 -38.25 5.23 -47.71
C GLN A 648 -37.61 5.76 -46.41
N PRO A 649 -38.21 6.72 -45.68
CA PRO A 649 -37.82 7.05 -44.31
C PRO A 649 -37.71 5.83 -43.39
N MET A 650 -38.74 4.97 -43.31
CA MET A 650 -38.72 3.81 -42.40
C MET A 650 -37.63 2.79 -42.74
N LEU A 651 -37.43 2.45 -44.01
CA LEU A 651 -36.35 1.56 -44.43
C LEU A 651 -34.96 2.14 -44.11
N THR A 652 -34.80 3.46 -44.27
CA THR A 652 -33.57 4.18 -43.91
C THR A 652 -33.34 4.16 -42.39
N PHE A 653 -34.39 4.44 -41.60
CA PHE A 653 -34.35 4.36 -40.14
C PHE A 653 -34.03 2.94 -39.64
N GLY A 654 -34.52 1.89 -40.31
CA GLY A 654 -34.16 0.51 -40.01
C GLY A 654 -32.67 0.22 -40.23
N GLY A 655 -32.12 0.56 -41.39
CA GLY A 655 -30.69 0.40 -41.69
C GLY A 655 -29.79 1.21 -40.74
N HIS A 656 -30.19 2.43 -40.40
CA HIS A 656 -29.49 3.27 -39.42
C HIS A 656 -29.64 2.76 -37.99
N LEU A 657 -30.80 2.19 -37.59
CA LEU A 657 -30.95 1.56 -36.27
C LEU A 657 -29.99 0.37 -36.14
N LEU A 658 -29.96 -0.53 -37.12
CA LEU A 658 -29.01 -1.66 -37.14
C LEU A 658 -27.56 -1.17 -37.04
N THR A 659 -27.22 -0.07 -37.70
CA THR A 659 -25.89 0.57 -37.64
C THR A 659 -25.59 1.18 -36.25
N LEU A 660 -26.55 1.90 -35.67
CA LEU A 660 -26.47 2.45 -34.31
C LEU A 660 -26.35 1.36 -33.25
N MET A 661 -27.09 0.25 -33.40
CA MET A 661 -27.00 -0.93 -32.52
C MET A 661 -25.66 -1.67 -32.65
N GLY A 662 -24.83 -1.33 -33.65
CA GLY A 662 -23.49 -1.88 -33.86
C GLY A 662 -23.46 -3.22 -34.58
N THR A 663 -24.54 -3.60 -35.28
CA THR A 663 -24.67 -4.88 -35.98
C THR A 663 -23.51 -5.13 -36.95
N PRO A 664 -23.07 -6.40 -37.11
CA PRO A 664 -22.12 -6.77 -38.15
C PRO A 664 -22.67 -6.48 -39.54
N GLN A 665 -21.77 -6.26 -40.50
CA GLN A 665 -22.14 -5.94 -41.87
C GLN A 665 -22.06 -7.17 -42.79
N SER A 666 -21.16 -8.09 -42.50
CA SER A 666 -21.07 -9.40 -43.17
C SER A 666 -22.07 -10.42 -42.59
N GLY A 667 -22.48 -11.39 -43.40
CA GLY A 667 -23.30 -12.52 -42.97
C GLY A 667 -24.81 -12.37 -43.13
N SER A 668 -25.52 -13.49 -42.98
CA SER A 668 -27.00 -13.55 -43.02
C SER A 668 -27.63 -12.87 -41.81
N LEU A 669 -28.92 -12.56 -41.85
CA LEU A 669 -29.57 -11.85 -40.73
C LEU A 669 -29.45 -12.62 -39.39
N PRO A 670 -29.74 -13.94 -39.30
CA PRO A 670 -29.54 -14.68 -38.05
C PRO A 670 -28.09 -14.74 -37.59
N LEU A 671 -27.13 -14.88 -38.52
CA LEU A 671 -25.71 -14.92 -38.20
C LEU A 671 -25.27 -13.60 -37.55
N ARG A 672 -25.60 -12.45 -38.18
CA ARG A 672 -25.33 -11.09 -37.67
C ARG A 672 -25.90 -10.83 -36.28
N LEU A 673 -27.11 -11.34 -36.02
CA LEU A 673 -27.77 -11.22 -34.71
C LEU A 673 -27.08 -12.08 -33.65
N SER A 674 -26.69 -13.32 -33.98
CA SER A 674 -25.94 -14.19 -33.07
C SER A 674 -24.59 -13.57 -32.68
N THR A 675 -23.87 -13.01 -33.66
CA THR A 675 -22.61 -12.29 -33.48
C THR A 675 -22.81 -11.03 -32.63
N LEU A 676 -23.87 -10.25 -32.87
CA LEU A 676 -24.21 -9.10 -32.01
C LEU A 676 -24.47 -9.54 -30.57
N GLY A 677 -25.18 -10.65 -30.35
CA GLY A 677 -25.42 -11.23 -29.02
C GLY A 677 -24.12 -11.54 -28.28
N ARG A 678 -23.16 -12.21 -28.92
CA ARG A 678 -21.84 -12.53 -28.37
C ARG A 678 -21.00 -11.27 -28.10
N ILE A 679 -21.01 -10.31 -29.02
CA ILE A 679 -20.35 -9.00 -28.84
C ILE A 679 -20.92 -8.25 -27.62
N ARG A 680 -22.26 -8.23 -27.45
CA ARG A 680 -22.90 -7.56 -26.30
C ARG A 680 -22.70 -8.30 -24.98
N SER A 681 -22.70 -9.63 -24.98
CA SER A 681 -22.33 -10.43 -23.80
C SER A 681 -20.88 -10.13 -23.36
N THR A 682 -19.98 -9.93 -24.33
CA THR A 682 -18.59 -9.52 -24.08
C THR A 682 -18.51 -8.10 -23.48
N ASP A 683 -19.13 -7.09 -24.12
CA ASP A 683 -19.19 -5.70 -23.63
C ASP A 683 -19.71 -5.65 -22.19
N LEU A 684 -20.79 -6.38 -21.88
CA LEU A 684 -21.38 -6.47 -20.54
C LEU A 684 -20.48 -7.18 -19.50
N LEU A 685 -19.88 -8.34 -19.84
CA LEU A 685 -18.98 -9.06 -18.92
C LEU A 685 -17.78 -8.20 -18.52
N LEU A 686 -17.18 -7.50 -19.49
CA LEU A 686 -16.05 -6.59 -19.28
C LEU A 686 -16.46 -5.39 -18.41
N ARG A 687 -17.64 -4.80 -18.64
CA ARG A 687 -18.18 -3.70 -17.84
C ARG A 687 -18.43 -4.11 -16.40
N ALA A 688 -19.22 -5.16 -16.17
CA ALA A 688 -19.58 -5.62 -14.82
C ALA A 688 -18.32 -5.97 -14.00
N SER A 689 -17.33 -6.60 -14.64
CA SER A 689 -16.01 -6.86 -14.04
C SER A 689 -15.27 -5.57 -13.68
N SER A 690 -15.31 -4.54 -14.53
CA SER A 690 -14.70 -3.23 -14.28
C SER A 690 -15.42 -2.42 -13.19
N THR A 691 -16.76 -2.44 -13.15
CA THR A 691 -17.58 -1.83 -12.10
C THR A 691 -17.31 -2.49 -10.74
N LEU A 692 -17.20 -3.82 -10.67
CA LEU A 692 -16.73 -4.50 -9.44
C LEU A 692 -15.32 -4.07 -9.04
N GLY A 693 -14.39 -3.93 -10.00
CA GLY A 693 -13.04 -3.42 -9.74
C GLY A 693 -13.04 -2.00 -9.19
N SER A 694 -13.92 -1.14 -9.70
CA SER A 694 -14.10 0.23 -9.24
C SER A 694 -14.70 0.28 -7.84
N LEU A 695 -15.71 -0.56 -7.54
CA LEU A 695 -16.30 -0.70 -6.21
C LEU A 695 -15.27 -1.22 -5.17
N ALA A 696 -14.43 -2.19 -5.55
CA ALA A 696 -13.36 -2.69 -4.69
C ALA A 696 -12.32 -1.61 -4.36
N ARG A 697 -11.88 -0.85 -5.38
CA ARG A 697 -10.92 0.27 -5.20
C ARG A 697 -11.52 1.41 -4.38
N LEU A 698 -12.79 1.76 -4.58
CA LEU A 698 -13.52 2.75 -3.78
C LEU A 698 -13.64 2.32 -2.30
N SER A 699 -13.98 1.04 -2.05
CA SER A 699 -14.07 0.45 -0.71
C SER A 699 -12.72 0.48 0.03
N LEU A 700 -11.61 0.27 -0.68
CA LEU A 700 -10.26 0.40 -0.12
C LEU A 700 -9.86 1.86 0.14
N ALA A 701 -10.21 2.79 -0.76
CA ALA A 701 -9.82 4.19 -0.66
C ALA A 701 -10.61 4.98 0.40
N LEU A 702 -11.89 4.66 0.63
CA LEU A 702 -12.77 5.37 1.57
C LEU A 702 -13.20 4.43 2.72
N PRO A 703 -12.33 4.15 3.70
CA PRO A 703 -12.62 3.14 4.74
C PRO A 703 -13.78 3.52 5.68
N SER A 704 -14.18 4.78 5.70
CA SER A 704 -15.29 5.35 6.49
C SER A 704 -16.66 5.25 5.81
N ILE A 705 -16.75 4.76 4.56
CA ILE A 705 -18.04 4.61 3.86
C ILE A 705 -18.85 3.43 4.44
N SER A 706 -20.16 3.63 4.61
CA SER A 706 -21.07 2.55 4.98
C SER A 706 -21.27 1.60 3.80
N ILE A 707 -21.13 0.29 4.03
CA ILE A 707 -21.41 -0.74 3.02
C ILE A 707 -22.61 -1.58 3.51
N PRO A 708 -23.82 -1.38 2.96
CA PRO A 708 -25.00 -2.12 3.36
C PRO A 708 -25.01 -3.56 2.81
N ARG A 709 -25.87 -4.41 3.35
CA ARG A 709 -26.01 -5.81 2.88
C ARG A 709 -26.44 -5.89 1.42
N SER A 710 -27.34 -5.00 0.97
CA SER A 710 -27.80 -4.87 -0.42
C SER A 710 -26.68 -4.70 -1.47
N VAL A 711 -25.51 -4.20 -1.05
CA VAL A 711 -24.30 -4.06 -1.88
C VAL A 711 -23.48 -5.35 -1.87
N ALA A 712 -23.30 -6.00 -0.71
CA ALA A 712 -22.66 -7.30 -0.63
C ALA A 712 -23.46 -8.40 -1.37
N ASP A 713 -24.79 -8.39 -1.24
CA ASP A 713 -25.71 -9.26 -1.97
C ASP A 713 -25.63 -9.00 -3.48
N GLY A 714 -25.53 -7.74 -3.90
CA GLY A 714 -25.34 -7.35 -5.31
C GLY A 714 -23.99 -7.81 -5.89
N VAL A 715 -22.89 -7.60 -5.15
CA VAL A 715 -21.55 -8.09 -5.52
C VAL A 715 -21.53 -9.62 -5.63
N SER A 716 -22.18 -10.33 -4.70
CA SER A 716 -22.27 -11.80 -4.72
C SER A 716 -23.06 -12.31 -5.93
N LYS A 717 -24.22 -11.71 -6.24
CA LYS A 717 -25.00 -12.00 -7.45
C LYS A 717 -24.22 -11.68 -8.73
N THR A 718 -23.56 -10.53 -8.79
CA THR A 718 -22.75 -10.12 -9.93
C THR A 718 -21.66 -11.15 -10.21
N MET A 719 -20.90 -11.55 -9.17
CA MET A 719 -19.87 -12.58 -9.32
C MET A 719 -20.45 -13.92 -9.76
N HIS A 720 -21.59 -14.35 -9.22
CA HIS A 720 -22.23 -15.60 -9.63
C HIS A 720 -22.68 -15.57 -11.11
N HIS A 721 -23.31 -14.47 -11.55
CA HIS A 721 -23.72 -14.33 -12.94
C HIS A 721 -22.54 -14.02 -13.90
N LEU A 722 -21.43 -13.46 -13.42
CA LEU A 722 -20.17 -13.39 -14.16
C LEU A 722 -19.55 -14.80 -14.35
N GLU A 723 -19.56 -15.64 -13.31
CA GLU A 723 -19.10 -17.04 -13.40
C GLU A 723 -19.93 -17.83 -14.43
N LEU A 724 -21.26 -17.67 -14.43
CA LEU A 724 -22.16 -18.28 -15.43
C LEU A 724 -21.98 -17.68 -16.84
N ALA A 725 -21.96 -16.35 -16.97
CA ALA A 725 -21.78 -15.68 -18.27
C ALA A 725 -20.44 -16.05 -18.93
N CYS A 726 -19.38 -16.23 -18.15
CA CYS A 726 -18.07 -16.69 -18.64
C CYS A 726 -18.12 -18.12 -19.20
N ALA A 727 -18.96 -18.99 -18.63
CA ALA A 727 -19.13 -20.37 -19.09
C ALA A 727 -19.95 -20.45 -20.38
N ASP A 728 -21.08 -19.74 -20.44
CA ASP A 728 -22.07 -19.81 -21.53
C ASP A 728 -21.88 -18.73 -22.61
N LEU A 729 -20.70 -18.13 -22.69
CA LEU A 729 -20.39 -16.92 -23.48
C LEU A 729 -20.59 -17.08 -25.01
N GLY A 730 -20.64 -18.31 -25.52
CA GLY A 730 -20.96 -18.62 -26.92
C GLY A 730 -22.46 -18.67 -27.24
N GLY A 731 -23.34 -18.76 -26.23
CA GLY A 731 -24.79 -18.99 -26.37
C GLY A 731 -25.66 -17.82 -25.91
N PRO A 732 -27.00 -17.94 -26.02
CA PRO A 732 -27.94 -16.88 -25.62
C PRO A 732 -27.96 -16.63 -24.10
N GLU A 733 -27.80 -17.69 -23.28
CA GLU A 733 -27.80 -17.58 -21.82
C GLU A 733 -26.63 -16.74 -21.29
N GLY A 734 -25.48 -16.76 -21.95
CA GLY A 734 -24.33 -15.91 -21.62
C GLY A 734 -24.65 -14.42 -21.71
N LEU A 735 -25.52 -13.99 -22.64
CA LEU A 735 -26.00 -12.61 -22.71
C LEU A 735 -26.98 -12.28 -21.57
N MET A 736 -27.88 -13.21 -21.22
CA MET A 736 -28.80 -13.03 -20.09
C MET A 736 -28.04 -12.88 -18.77
N HIS A 737 -27.07 -13.75 -18.50
CA HIS A 737 -26.26 -13.68 -17.29
C HIS A 737 -25.34 -12.45 -17.26
N ALA A 738 -24.74 -12.06 -18.39
CA ALA A 738 -23.96 -10.81 -18.46
C ALA A 738 -24.82 -9.56 -18.20
N ARG A 739 -26.08 -9.54 -18.67
CA ARG A 739 -27.05 -8.46 -18.40
C ARG A 739 -27.39 -8.36 -16.91
N ILE A 740 -27.71 -9.48 -16.25
CA ILE A 740 -28.03 -9.51 -14.82
C ILE A 740 -26.79 -9.14 -13.97
N ALA A 741 -25.60 -9.57 -14.39
CA ALA A 741 -24.35 -9.21 -13.73
C ALA A 741 -24.10 -7.69 -13.78
N GLU A 742 -24.25 -7.05 -14.94
CA GLU A 742 -24.08 -5.59 -15.06
C GLU A 742 -25.14 -4.83 -14.24
N GLU A 743 -26.42 -5.21 -14.31
CA GLU A 743 -27.47 -4.55 -13.55
C GLU A 743 -27.24 -4.62 -12.03
N GLU A 744 -26.85 -5.78 -11.49
CA GLU A 744 -26.53 -5.92 -10.06
C GLU A 744 -25.21 -5.23 -9.68
N ALA A 745 -24.24 -5.13 -10.59
CA ALA A 745 -22.97 -4.40 -10.37
C ALA A 745 -23.20 -2.90 -10.26
N GLU A 746 -23.93 -2.33 -11.22
CA GLU A 746 -24.30 -0.91 -11.28
C GLU A 746 -25.23 -0.55 -10.11
N ARG A 747 -26.18 -1.44 -9.75
CA ARG A 747 -27.01 -1.26 -8.55
C ARG A 747 -26.18 -1.27 -7.26
N ALA A 748 -25.17 -2.13 -7.15
CA ALA A 748 -24.28 -2.18 -6.00
C ALA A 748 -23.33 -0.96 -5.93
N PHE A 749 -22.87 -0.45 -7.07
CA PHE A 749 -22.00 0.72 -7.14
C PHE A 749 -22.75 2.05 -6.86
N PHE A 750 -23.97 2.19 -7.39
CA PHE A 750 -24.82 3.39 -7.23
C PHE A 750 -25.87 3.26 -6.11
N GLU A 751 -25.64 2.40 -5.12
CA GLU A 751 -26.54 2.25 -3.97
C GLU A 751 -26.60 3.57 -3.16
N LYS A 752 -27.78 4.21 -3.13
CA LYS A 752 -28.00 5.55 -2.57
C LYS A 752 -27.49 5.73 -1.12
N SER A 753 -27.50 4.67 -0.33
CA SER A 753 -27.08 4.69 1.08
C SER A 753 -25.56 4.77 1.27
N MET A 754 -24.75 4.37 0.27
CA MET A 754 -23.29 4.56 0.31
C MET A 754 -22.92 6.05 0.18
N VAL A 755 -23.54 6.75 -0.76
CA VAL A 755 -23.32 8.19 -0.99
C VAL A 755 -23.84 9.03 0.19
N GLY A 756 -24.98 8.65 0.76
CA GLY A 756 -25.65 9.41 1.82
C GLY A 756 -24.92 9.50 3.18
N GLN A 757 -23.84 8.73 3.41
CA GLN A 757 -23.09 8.75 4.68
C GLN A 757 -21.70 9.41 4.60
N LEU A 758 -21.31 9.96 3.45
CA LEU A 758 -19.96 10.52 3.24
C LEU A 758 -19.63 11.78 4.05
N TYR A 759 -20.58 12.34 4.82
CA TYR A 759 -20.54 13.71 5.33
C TYR A 759 -20.49 13.86 6.87
N PHE A 760 -20.11 12.82 7.61
CA PHE A 760 -19.84 12.90 9.06
C PHE A 760 -18.40 12.49 9.41
N PRO A 761 -17.43 13.43 9.30
CA PRO A 761 -16.10 13.28 9.89
C PRO A 761 -16.19 12.92 11.37
N ASP A 762 -15.26 12.09 11.87
CA ASP A 762 -15.23 11.70 13.28
C ASP A 762 -15.04 12.92 14.22
N GLU A 763 -14.40 13.98 13.72
CA GLU A 763 -14.31 15.31 14.34
C GLU A 763 -15.69 15.87 14.69
N HIS A 764 -16.66 15.80 13.78
CA HIS A 764 -18.03 16.27 14.02
C HIS A 764 -18.78 15.36 15.01
N LYS A 765 -18.52 14.04 15.00
CA LYS A 765 -19.08 13.12 16.02
C LYS A 765 -18.58 13.50 17.41
N ILE A 766 -17.27 13.74 17.55
CA ILE A 766 -16.64 14.17 18.81
C ILE A 766 -17.21 15.53 19.25
N ALA A 767 -17.35 16.49 18.33
CA ALA A 767 -17.89 17.83 18.62
C ALA A 767 -19.34 17.80 19.15
N VAL A 768 -20.18 16.88 18.69
CA VAL A 768 -21.56 16.71 19.20
C VAL A 768 -21.59 16.03 20.57
N TYR A 769 -20.71 15.04 20.83
CA TYR A 769 -20.69 14.35 22.12
C TYR A 769 -19.99 15.14 23.24
N LEU A 770 -19.01 16.01 22.92
CA LEU A 770 -18.19 16.70 23.92
C LEU A 770 -18.99 17.62 24.86
N PRO A 771 -19.98 18.44 24.42
CA PRO A 771 -20.82 19.23 25.32
C PRO A 771 -21.72 18.38 26.24
N LEU A 772 -22.19 17.23 25.76
CA LEU A 772 -23.14 16.38 26.48
C LEU A 772 -22.45 15.45 27.49
N LEU A 773 -21.25 14.98 27.17
CA LEU A 773 -20.47 14.06 28.02
C LEU A 773 -19.42 14.79 28.88
N GLY A 774 -18.87 15.92 28.41
CA GLY A 774 -17.84 16.69 29.12
C GLY A 774 -18.17 17.03 30.57
N PRO A 775 -19.37 17.55 30.90
CA PRO A 775 -19.78 17.85 32.28
C PRO A 775 -19.81 16.63 33.22
N VAL A 776 -19.92 15.42 32.68
CA VAL A 776 -19.90 14.15 33.45
C VAL A 776 -18.48 13.60 33.55
N PHE A 777 -17.73 13.61 32.45
CA PHE A 777 -16.35 13.12 32.44
C PHE A 777 -15.39 14.02 33.20
N VAL A 778 -15.51 15.35 33.17
CA VAL A 778 -14.56 16.24 33.87
C VAL A 778 -14.52 15.98 35.39
N PRO A 779 -15.65 15.87 36.12
CA PRO A 779 -15.64 15.48 37.53
C PRO A 779 -15.14 14.04 37.77
N LEU A 780 -15.49 13.07 36.91
CA LEU A 780 -15.04 11.67 37.05
C LEU A 780 -13.55 11.50 36.78
N ILE A 781 -13.00 12.24 35.82
CA ILE A 781 -11.56 12.31 35.51
C ILE A 781 -10.83 13.05 36.61
N MET A 782 -11.34 14.18 37.12
CA MET A 782 -10.71 14.89 38.24
C MET A 782 -10.73 14.06 39.53
N GLY A 783 -11.82 13.32 39.79
CA GLY A 783 -11.93 12.35 40.88
C GLY A 783 -10.92 11.21 40.73
N LEU A 784 -10.84 10.60 39.55
CA LEU A 784 -9.85 9.57 39.24
C LEU A 784 -8.41 10.10 39.36
N ILE A 785 -8.12 11.28 38.81
CA ILE A 785 -6.81 11.94 38.92
C ILE A 785 -6.45 12.20 40.38
N ASN A 786 -7.40 12.59 41.23
CA ASN A 786 -7.14 12.83 42.64
C ASN A 786 -6.91 11.53 43.42
N GLU A 787 -7.71 10.48 43.19
CA GLU A 787 -7.49 9.18 43.83
C GLU A 787 -6.23 8.48 43.29
N VAL A 788 -5.92 8.61 41.99
CA VAL A 788 -4.66 8.14 41.39
C VAL A 788 -3.47 8.96 41.90
N LYS A 789 -3.56 10.29 42.04
CA LYS A 789 -2.51 11.10 42.70
C LYS A 789 -2.32 10.69 44.16
N LYS A 790 -3.39 10.31 44.86
CA LYS A 790 -3.36 9.81 46.25
C LYS A 790 -2.73 8.41 46.33
N LEU A 791 -3.13 7.47 45.47
CA LEU A 791 -2.50 6.15 45.35
C LEU A 791 -1.04 6.26 44.92
N ILE A 792 -0.69 7.17 44.00
CA ILE A 792 0.69 7.49 43.62
C ILE A 792 1.43 8.17 44.78
N LYS A 793 0.78 8.97 45.63
CA LYS A 793 1.41 9.54 46.83
C LYS A 793 1.68 8.45 47.86
N GLU A 794 0.71 7.61 48.18
CA GLU A 794 0.86 6.45 49.08
C GLU A 794 1.90 5.44 48.53
N ALA A 795 1.93 5.21 47.22
CA ALA A 795 2.92 4.37 46.55
C ALA A 795 4.30 5.05 46.46
N LYS A 796 4.39 6.38 46.28
CA LYS A 796 5.65 7.14 46.38
C LYS A 796 6.17 7.21 47.81
N GLN A 797 5.31 7.18 48.82
CA GLN A 797 5.70 7.05 50.23
C GLN A 797 6.33 5.67 50.44
N LYS A 798 5.58 4.59 50.13
CA LYS A 798 6.07 3.20 50.18
C LYS A 798 7.29 2.96 49.27
N ALA A 799 7.43 3.70 48.17
CA ALA A 799 8.58 3.65 47.28
C ALA A 799 9.73 4.60 47.68
N LEU A 800 9.53 5.57 48.59
CA LEU A 800 10.62 6.24 49.30
C LEU A 800 11.18 5.29 50.37
N ASP A 801 10.29 4.70 51.17
CA ASP A 801 10.61 3.69 52.18
C ASP A 801 11.33 2.49 51.53
N ALA A 802 10.91 2.09 50.33
CA ALA A 802 11.57 1.07 49.53
C ALA A 802 12.78 1.56 48.70
N ARG A 803 12.91 2.85 48.36
CA ARG A 803 14.13 3.41 47.72
C ARG A 803 15.29 3.46 48.71
N THR A 804 15.02 3.89 49.95
CA THR A 804 15.97 3.84 51.07
C THR A 804 16.38 2.38 51.42
N LYS A 805 15.58 1.39 50.98
CA LYS A 805 15.89 -0.05 51.03
C LYS A 805 16.35 -0.67 49.70
N LYS A 806 16.47 0.09 48.60
CA LYS A 806 16.85 -0.38 47.26
C LYS A 806 17.92 0.51 46.60
N GLN A 807 18.94 0.86 47.39
CA GLN A 807 20.18 1.47 46.89
C GLN A 807 21.36 0.47 46.82
N HIS A 808 21.06 -0.84 46.81
CA HIS A 808 22.01 -1.90 46.45
C HIS A 808 21.88 -2.28 44.97
N ILE A 809 23.03 -2.47 44.30
CA ILE A 809 23.13 -3.03 42.94
C ILE A 809 22.42 -4.39 42.90
N HIS A 810 21.49 -4.52 41.96
CA HIS A 810 20.33 -5.41 42.09
C HIS A 810 20.64 -6.92 41.96
N ASP A 811 19.74 -7.69 42.57
CA ASP A 811 19.38 -9.13 42.40
C ASP A 811 20.44 -10.24 42.26
N GLY A 812 21.70 -9.96 41.92
CA GLY A 812 22.73 -10.98 41.75
C GLY A 812 22.61 -11.78 40.44
N THR A 813 21.88 -11.26 39.46
CA THR A 813 21.75 -11.87 38.13
C THR A 813 23.12 -12.13 37.49
N ALA A 814 23.33 -13.36 37.00
CA ALA A 814 24.52 -13.70 36.24
C ALA A 814 24.42 -13.12 34.82
N LEU A 815 25.35 -12.24 34.47
CA LEU A 815 25.50 -11.71 33.11
C LEU A 815 26.61 -12.47 32.37
N ASP A 816 26.34 -12.73 31.10
CA ASP A 816 27.22 -13.34 30.12
C ASP A 816 28.01 -12.21 29.42
N CYS A 817 29.34 -12.24 29.54
CA CYS A 817 30.24 -11.15 29.16
C CYS A 817 31.51 -11.69 28.49
N ARG A 818 31.99 -10.97 27.47
CA ARG A 818 33.29 -11.21 26.81
C ARG A 818 34.18 -9.97 26.91
N VAL A 819 35.48 -10.19 27.05
CA VAL A 819 36.51 -9.14 27.07
C VAL A 819 37.61 -9.52 26.08
N TYR A 820 37.94 -8.59 25.20
CA TYR A 820 38.88 -8.77 24.09
C TYR A 820 40.08 -7.83 24.27
N HIS A 821 41.30 -8.37 24.18
CA HIS A 821 42.55 -7.63 24.32
C HIS A 821 43.10 -7.22 22.94
N PRO A 822 43.52 -5.96 22.75
CA PRO A 822 44.09 -5.50 21.48
C PRO A 822 45.51 -6.04 21.29
N ALA A 823 45.99 -6.10 20.04
CA ALA A 823 47.35 -6.56 19.73
C ALA A 823 48.44 -5.75 20.47
N SER A 824 48.21 -4.46 20.71
CA SER A 824 49.10 -3.56 21.47
C SER A 824 49.25 -3.91 22.96
N PHE A 825 48.38 -4.75 23.53
CA PHE A 825 48.54 -5.30 24.88
C PHE A 825 49.63 -6.40 24.94
N PHE A 826 49.72 -7.20 23.86
CA PHE A 826 50.67 -8.32 23.73
C PHE A 826 52.00 -7.93 23.09
N ALA A 827 52.16 -6.68 22.64
CA ALA A 827 53.32 -6.20 21.88
C ALA A 827 54.68 -6.41 22.60
N GLY A 828 54.72 -6.41 23.94
CA GLY A 828 55.93 -6.69 24.72
C GLY A 828 56.15 -8.17 25.09
N ALA A 829 55.31 -9.09 24.63
CA ALA A 829 55.38 -10.52 24.96
C ALA A 829 55.81 -11.41 23.77
N ARG A 830 55.56 -10.98 22.52
CA ARG A 830 56.14 -11.58 21.31
C ARG A 830 57.38 -10.78 20.90
N GLY A 831 58.50 -11.46 20.62
CA GLY A 831 59.76 -10.84 20.18
C GLY A 831 59.73 -10.30 18.75
N SER A 832 58.76 -9.43 18.44
CA SER A 832 58.53 -8.90 17.10
C SER A 832 59.42 -7.70 16.80
N GLN A 833 60.27 -7.80 15.79
CA GLN A 833 61.04 -6.68 15.26
C GLN A 833 60.14 -5.73 14.44
N HIS A 834 59.33 -4.90 15.09
CA HIS A 834 58.85 -3.59 14.59
C HIS A 834 58.17 -2.83 15.75
N GLY A 835 58.34 -1.51 15.80
CA GLY A 835 58.02 -0.68 16.98
C GLY A 835 56.53 -0.40 17.20
N ALA A 836 55.74 -1.41 17.57
CA ALA A 836 54.37 -1.23 18.03
C ALA A 836 54.34 -0.54 19.42
N ALA A 837 53.62 0.57 19.53
CA ALA A 837 53.49 1.32 20.79
C ALA A 837 52.73 0.51 21.87
N PRO A 838 53.08 0.67 23.17
CA PRO A 838 52.36 0.02 24.25
C PRO A 838 50.92 0.53 24.35
N TRP A 839 49.99 -0.36 24.70
CA TRP A 839 48.57 -0.02 24.90
C TRP A 839 48.37 1.13 25.90
N LYS A 840 47.73 2.23 25.47
CA LYS A 840 47.44 3.47 26.24
C LYS A 840 46.44 3.29 27.41
N ARG A 841 46.15 2.06 27.86
CA ARG A 841 45.05 1.73 28.79
C ARG A 841 43.63 2.15 28.31
N HIS A 842 43.47 2.45 27.02
CA HIS A 842 42.18 2.81 26.42
C HIS A 842 41.24 1.61 26.35
N ALA A 843 39.97 1.79 26.70
CA ALA A 843 38.97 0.73 26.76
C ALA A 843 37.61 1.16 26.20
N ALA A 844 36.81 0.18 25.80
CA ALA A 844 35.47 0.39 25.28
C ALA A 844 34.50 -0.66 25.86
N VAL A 845 33.23 -0.29 26.01
CA VAL A 845 32.13 -1.18 26.36
C VAL A 845 31.04 -1.00 25.31
N PHE A 846 30.52 -2.08 24.72
CA PHE A 846 29.54 -1.98 23.65
C PHE A 846 28.32 -2.88 23.93
N ALA A 847 27.13 -2.26 23.94
CA ALA A 847 25.86 -2.92 24.17
C ALA A 847 25.05 -3.16 22.89
N HIS A 848 24.40 -4.33 22.85
CA HIS A 848 23.71 -4.89 21.69
C HIS A 848 22.25 -4.39 21.52
N PRO A 849 21.56 -4.69 20.39
CA PRO A 849 20.18 -4.25 20.15
C PRO A 849 19.17 -5.11 20.93
N TYR A 850 17.87 -4.89 20.75
CA TYR A 850 16.82 -5.41 21.65
C TYR A 850 16.76 -6.96 21.71
N ALA A 851 17.02 -7.54 22.88
CA ALA A 851 17.18 -8.99 23.04
C ALA A 851 15.98 -9.86 22.60
N PRO A 852 14.71 -9.49 22.86
CA PRO A 852 13.55 -10.28 22.42
C PRO A 852 13.38 -10.35 20.90
N LEU A 853 14.13 -9.56 20.12
CA LEU A 853 14.20 -9.62 18.66
C LEU A 853 15.51 -10.28 18.16
N GLY A 854 16.23 -11.00 19.02
CA GLY A 854 17.45 -11.73 18.70
C GLY A 854 18.76 -11.00 19.01
N GLY A 855 18.69 -9.76 19.51
CA GLY A 855 19.89 -8.98 19.85
C GLY A 855 20.74 -9.62 20.95
N SER A 856 22.04 -9.74 20.69
CA SER A 856 23.06 -10.28 21.63
C SER A 856 24.44 -9.71 21.29
N PHE A 857 25.47 -9.97 22.08
CA PHE A 857 26.85 -9.57 21.72
C PHE A 857 27.40 -10.24 20.44
N ASP A 858 26.71 -11.24 19.89
CA ASP A 858 27.03 -11.93 18.63
C ASP A 858 26.28 -11.31 17.43
N ASP A 859 25.64 -10.15 17.63
CA ASP A 859 25.06 -9.33 16.56
C ASP A 859 26.15 -8.87 15.58
N GLY A 860 25.89 -9.01 14.27
CA GLY A 860 26.89 -8.75 13.24
C GLY A 860 27.34 -7.28 13.16
N LEU A 861 26.48 -6.31 13.48
CA LEU A 861 26.89 -4.91 13.52
C LEU A 861 27.74 -4.62 14.74
N VAL A 862 27.40 -5.25 15.88
CA VAL A 862 28.20 -5.20 17.10
C VAL A 862 29.60 -5.78 16.86
N ASP A 863 29.73 -6.96 16.25
CA ASP A 863 31.03 -7.58 15.95
C ASP A 863 31.88 -6.77 14.96
N ILE A 864 31.29 -6.29 13.86
CA ILE A 864 32.03 -5.52 12.85
C ILE A 864 32.61 -4.24 13.48
N VAL A 865 31.79 -3.45 14.20
CA VAL A 865 32.24 -2.22 14.87
C VAL A 865 33.19 -2.54 16.04
N ALA A 866 32.94 -3.61 16.80
CA ALA A 866 33.85 -4.12 17.84
C ALA A 866 35.25 -4.41 17.28
N SER A 867 35.32 -5.05 16.12
CA SER A 867 36.58 -5.40 15.46
C SER A 867 37.39 -4.14 15.09
N GLN A 868 36.73 -3.03 14.72
CA GLN A 868 37.41 -1.78 14.41
C GLN A 868 37.96 -1.10 15.67
N LEU A 869 37.20 -1.07 16.77
CA LEU A 869 37.68 -0.54 18.05
C LEU A 869 38.90 -1.33 18.57
N LEU A 870 38.88 -2.67 18.42
CA LEU A 870 40.01 -3.55 18.75
C LEU A 870 41.23 -3.30 17.85
N ARG A 871 41.04 -3.12 16.53
CA ARG A 871 42.10 -2.76 15.57
C ARG A 871 42.73 -1.40 15.89
N LYS A 872 41.94 -0.42 16.34
CA LYS A 872 42.41 0.89 16.81
C LYS A 872 43.15 0.83 18.17
N GLY A 873 43.10 -0.29 18.88
CA GLY A 873 43.85 -0.50 20.12
C GLY A 873 43.06 -0.33 21.42
N TYR A 874 41.72 -0.26 21.36
CA TYR A 874 40.88 -0.28 22.57
C TYR A 874 40.77 -1.71 23.13
N LEU A 875 40.79 -1.85 24.46
CA LEU A 875 40.40 -3.08 25.15
C LEU A 875 38.87 -3.10 25.26
N LEU A 876 38.23 -4.03 24.54
CA LEU A 876 36.78 -4.04 24.35
C LEU A 876 36.09 -5.03 25.29
N GLY A 877 35.03 -4.58 25.96
CA GLY A 877 34.05 -5.43 26.60
C GLY A 877 32.74 -5.46 25.82
N THR A 878 32.15 -6.64 25.68
CA THR A 878 30.77 -6.84 25.18
C THR A 878 30.02 -7.71 26.16
N PHE A 879 28.73 -7.47 26.37
CA PHE A 879 27.94 -8.17 27.38
C PHE A 879 26.50 -8.34 26.91
N ASN A 880 25.86 -9.43 27.32
CA ASN A 880 24.45 -9.71 27.09
C ASN A 880 23.61 -9.09 28.21
N PHE A 881 22.59 -8.30 27.88
CA PHE A 881 21.59 -7.84 28.85
C PHE A 881 20.82 -9.04 29.45
N ARG A 882 20.21 -8.88 30.63
CA ARG A 882 19.39 -9.93 31.27
C ARG A 882 18.34 -10.54 30.32
N GLY A 883 18.38 -11.86 30.12
CA GLY A 883 17.52 -12.57 29.18
C GLY A 883 17.99 -12.57 27.72
N ALA A 884 19.22 -12.14 27.42
CA ALA A 884 19.91 -12.33 26.14
C ALA A 884 21.01 -13.40 26.26
N GLY A 885 21.22 -14.24 25.24
CA GLY A 885 22.28 -15.26 25.25
C GLY A 885 22.23 -16.16 26.49
N GLN A 886 23.32 -16.22 27.26
CA GLN A 886 23.39 -16.95 28.55
C GLN A 886 23.15 -16.04 29.77
N SER A 887 22.83 -14.75 29.60
CA SER A 887 22.51 -13.85 30.72
C SER A 887 21.16 -14.22 31.35
N ALA A 888 21.18 -14.51 32.65
CA ALA A 888 20.01 -14.91 33.40
C ALA A 888 18.94 -13.79 33.50
N GLY A 889 17.74 -14.15 33.93
CA GLY A 889 16.62 -13.22 34.07
C GLY A 889 15.80 -13.06 32.79
N ARG A 890 15.14 -11.91 32.64
CA ARG A 890 14.30 -11.53 31.49
C ARG A 890 14.35 -10.03 31.30
N THR A 891 14.27 -9.55 30.06
CA THR A 891 14.23 -8.12 29.73
C THR A 891 12.99 -7.43 30.30
N SER A 892 13.19 -6.24 30.85
CA SER A 892 12.17 -5.36 31.40
C SER A 892 11.66 -4.35 30.38
N TRP A 893 10.35 -4.12 30.38
CA TRP A 893 9.71 -3.02 29.65
C TRP A 893 10.17 -1.63 30.12
N THR A 894 10.78 -1.52 31.31
CA THR A 894 11.17 -0.23 31.90
C THR A 894 12.61 0.19 31.68
N ALA A 895 13.43 -0.62 30.99
CA ALA A 895 14.86 -0.37 30.69
C ALA A 895 15.82 -0.15 31.89
N LYS A 896 15.30 0.12 33.10
CA LYS A 896 16.12 0.35 34.30
C LYS A 896 16.99 -0.85 34.67
N PRO A 897 16.49 -2.10 34.74
CA PRO A 897 17.32 -3.25 35.07
C PRO A 897 18.49 -3.43 34.08
N GLU A 898 18.24 -3.23 32.79
CA GLU A 898 19.22 -3.34 31.70
C GLU A 898 20.28 -2.24 31.80
N ARG A 899 19.88 -1.02 32.18
CA ARG A 899 20.82 0.06 32.51
C ARG A 899 21.66 -0.25 33.75
N ASP A 900 21.06 -0.84 34.78
CA ASP A 900 21.78 -1.24 36.00
C ASP A 900 22.73 -2.46 35.72
N ASP A 901 22.44 -3.28 34.69
CA ASP A 901 23.36 -4.29 34.13
C ASP A 901 24.56 -3.65 33.41
N TYR A 902 24.32 -2.66 32.54
CA TYR A 902 25.37 -1.89 31.85
C TYR A 902 26.31 -1.24 32.88
N ILE A 903 25.76 -0.60 33.91
CA ILE A 903 26.52 -0.01 35.04
C ILE A 903 27.39 -1.05 35.73
N SER A 904 26.88 -2.27 35.93
CA SER A 904 27.61 -3.37 36.55
C SER A 904 28.82 -3.81 35.71
N PHE A 905 28.69 -3.87 34.38
CA PHE A 905 29.79 -4.22 33.50
C PHE A 905 30.79 -3.09 33.26
N VAL A 906 30.35 -1.82 33.25
CA VAL A 906 31.27 -0.66 33.24
C VAL A 906 32.12 -0.60 34.52
N GLY A 907 31.52 -0.87 35.69
CA GLY A 907 32.26 -1.00 36.95
C GLY A 907 33.30 -2.12 36.91
N PHE A 908 32.94 -3.29 36.37
CA PHE A 908 33.88 -4.39 36.12
C PHE A 908 35.05 -3.94 35.22
N MET A 909 34.74 -3.37 34.06
CA MET A 909 35.73 -3.00 33.05
C MET A 909 36.71 -1.92 33.54
N ALA A 910 36.23 -0.91 34.27
CA ALA A 910 37.10 0.14 34.81
C ALA A 910 38.11 -0.41 35.84
N HIS A 911 37.67 -1.28 36.77
CA HIS A 911 38.57 -1.90 37.74
C HIS A 911 39.50 -2.96 37.10
N TYR A 912 39.02 -3.69 36.10
CA TYR A 912 39.82 -4.64 35.32
C TYR A 912 40.96 -3.91 34.59
N VAL A 913 40.64 -2.87 33.81
CA VAL A 913 41.60 -2.05 33.05
C VAL A 913 42.61 -1.34 33.96
N HIS A 914 42.19 -0.91 35.15
CA HIS A 914 43.09 -0.31 36.13
C HIS A 914 44.12 -1.33 36.67
N ARG A 915 43.67 -2.53 37.11
CA ARG A 915 44.57 -3.57 37.67
C ARG A 915 45.42 -4.29 36.62
N LEU A 916 45.03 -4.29 35.35
CA LEU A 916 45.75 -5.02 34.29
C LEU A 916 47.16 -4.45 34.08
N VAL A 917 48.16 -5.33 33.98
CA VAL A 917 49.57 -4.95 33.74
C VAL A 917 49.92 -5.17 32.26
N SER A 918 50.27 -4.08 31.57
CA SER A 918 50.74 -4.13 30.17
C SER A 918 52.23 -4.47 30.10
N SER A 919 52.65 -5.17 29.03
CA SER A 919 53.96 -5.86 28.93
C SER A 919 55.24 -4.98 28.92
N GLY A 920 55.15 -3.68 29.21
CA GLY A 920 56.23 -2.70 29.03
C GLY A 920 56.63 -1.85 30.23
N VAL A 921 55.98 -1.99 31.40
CA VAL A 921 56.26 -1.12 32.56
C VAL A 921 56.84 -1.93 33.73
N THR A 922 58.14 -1.80 33.95
CA THR A 922 58.77 -2.09 35.26
C THR A 922 58.43 -0.97 36.25
N GLU A 923 57.98 -1.34 37.44
CA GLU A 923 57.30 -0.49 38.44
C GLU A 923 58.22 0.49 39.20
N GLN A 924 59.26 1.02 38.55
CA GLN A 924 60.33 1.82 39.18
C GLN A 924 60.59 3.19 38.55
N HIS A 925 59.83 3.59 37.51
CA HIS A 925 59.78 4.98 37.04
C HIS A 925 58.31 5.39 36.83
N PRO A 926 57.85 6.53 37.37
CA PRO A 926 56.53 7.06 37.04
C PRO A 926 56.52 7.52 35.58
N ALA A 927 55.56 7.00 34.80
CA ALA A 927 55.33 7.49 33.44
C ALA A 927 54.92 8.98 33.47
N PRO A 928 55.27 9.78 32.44
CA PRO A 928 54.97 11.20 32.41
C PRO A 928 53.45 11.48 32.47
N VAL A 929 53.10 12.59 33.12
CA VAL A 929 51.80 12.84 33.78
C VAL A 929 50.61 13.09 32.82
N ASN A 930 50.81 13.01 31.50
CA ASN A 930 49.90 13.64 30.53
C ASN A 930 48.89 12.69 29.83
N HIS A 931 48.95 11.37 30.00
CA HIS A 931 48.00 10.46 29.34
C HIS A 931 46.78 10.12 30.22
N HIS A 932 45.62 10.70 29.90
CA HIS A 932 44.34 10.31 30.48
C HIS A 932 43.71 9.16 29.69
N PRO A 933 43.50 7.97 30.30
CA PRO A 933 42.95 6.82 29.57
C PRO A 933 41.46 7.06 29.22
N VAL A 934 41.07 6.79 27.98
CA VAL A 934 39.68 6.92 27.53
C VAL A 934 38.86 5.65 27.81
N LEU A 935 37.62 5.83 28.28
CA LEU A 935 36.60 4.78 28.38
C LEU A 935 35.39 5.12 27.51
N LEU A 936 35.29 4.44 26.36
CA LEU A 936 34.21 4.62 25.39
C LEU A 936 32.99 3.74 25.75
N MET A 937 31.86 4.36 26.09
CA MET A 937 30.58 3.67 26.32
C MET A 937 29.73 3.74 25.05
N ALA A 938 29.59 2.60 24.38
CA ALA A 938 28.93 2.45 23.09
C ALA A 938 27.62 1.65 23.17
N GLY A 939 26.72 1.86 22.22
CA GLY A 939 25.53 1.04 22.05
C GLY A 939 24.93 1.12 20.65
N TYR A 940 24.23 0.06 20.24
CA TYR A 940 23.44 0.01 19.00
C TYR A 940 21.95 -0.12 19.32
N SER A 941 21.09 0.68 18.67
CA SER A 941 19.63 0.63 18.78
C SER A 941 19.15 0.74 20.25
N TYR A 942 18.55 -0.32 20.80
CA TYR A 942 18.21 -0.41 22.22
C TYR A 942 19.42 -0.22 23.14
N GLY A 943 20.58 -0.79 22.80
CA GLY A 943 21.83 -0.57 23.52
C GLY A 943 22.24 0.92 23.52
N ALA A 944 22.04 1.64 22.42
CA ALA A 944 22.28 3.09 22.36
C ALA A 944 21.31 3.87 23.28
N MET A 945 20.04 3.45 23.31
CA MET A 945 19.01 4.00 24.20
C MET A 945 19.29 3.74 25.70
N ILE A 946 19.96 2.63 26.04
CA ILE A 946 20.49 2.41 27.40
C ILE A 946 21.69 3.34 27.67
N THR A 947 22.61 3.48 26.71
CA THR A 947 23.82 4.31 26.84
C THR A 947 23.50 5.80 27.06
N THR A 948 22.44 6.35 26.45
CA THR A 948 21.97 7.72 26.73
C THR A 948 21.44 7.87 28.16
N GLN A 949 20.78 6.85 28.72
CA GLN A 949 20.17 6.86 30.06
C GLN A 949 21.15 6.58 31.22
N LEU A 950 22.41 6.27 30.94
CA LEU A 950 23.44 6.07 31.97
C LEU A 950 23.67 7.36 32.79
N PRO A 951 23.99 7.27 34.10
CA PRO A 951 24.48 8.41 34.85
C PRO A 951 25.88 8.85 34.37
N PRO A 952 26.37 10.04 34.77
CA PRO A 952 27.77 10.42 34.65
C PRO A 952 28.73 9.37 35.23
N LEU A 953 29.90 9.20 34.60
CA LEU A 953 30.83 8.09 34.92
C LEU A 953 31.38 8.15 36.35
N ASN A 954 31.53 9.34 36.94
CA ASN A 954 31.91 9.50 38.35
C ASN A 954 30.85 8.92 39.29
N GLU A 955 29.57 9.29 39.12
CA GLU A 955 28.45 8.78 39.94
C GLU A 955 28.21 7.27 39.74
N LEU A 956 28.60 6.75 38.56
CA LEU A 956 28.64 5.33 38.26
C LEU A 956 29.74 4.62 39.10
N LEU A 957 30.97 5.13 39.07
CA LEU A 957 32.15 4.49 39.68
C LEU A 957 32.23 4.68 41.21
N GLU A 958 31.64 5.74 41.78
CA GLU A 958 31.50 5.92 43.23
C GLU A 958 30.88 4.68 43.92
N ARG A 959 29.95 4.00 43.22
CA ARG A 959 29.27 2.78 43.68
C ARG A 959 30.21 1.58 43.87
N PHE A 960 31.40 1.61 43.26
CA PHE A 960 32.43 0.57 43.34
C PHE A 960 33.70 1.02 44.11
N ALA A 961 33.78 2.31 44.46
CA ALA A 961 34.93 2.88 45.19
C ALA A 961 35.08 2.27 46.60
N SER A 962 34.02 2.22 47.40
CA SER A 962 34.04 1.59 48.75
C SER A 962 32.75 0.82 49.09
N PRO A 963 32.42 -0.26 48.35
CA PRO A 963 31.20 -1.03 48.55
C PRO A 963 31.26 -1.89 49.82
N ASP A 964 30.09 -2.21 50.37
CA ASP A 964 29.97 -3.09 51.55
C ASP A 964 30.43 -4.52 51.22
N SER A 965 31.20 -5.14 52.10
CA SER A 965 31.73 -6.50 51.90
C SER A 965 30.59 -7.52 51.85
N GLY A 966 30.48 -8.25 50.74
CA GLY A 966 29.37 -9.16 50.45
C GLY A 966 28.25 -8.57 49.58
N SER A 967 28.32 -7.28 49.23
CA SER A 967 27.43 -6.70 48.22
C SER A 967 27.77 -7.15 46.79
N ASN A 968 26.80 -7.09 45.87
CA ASN A 968 27.04 -7.38 44.45
C ASN A 968 28.13 -6.46 43.86
N ALA A 969 28.20 -5.19 44.29
CA ALA A 969 29.24 -4.25 43.89
C ALA A 969 30.64 -4.71 44.33
N ALA A 970 30.78 -5.23 45.55
CA ALA A 970 32.02 -5.84 46.04
C ALA A 970 32.39 -7.09 45.23
N HIS A 971 31.43 -7.95 44.92
CA HIS A 971 31.68 -9.16 44.10
C HIS A 971 32.10 -8.83 42.66
N ILE A 972 31.48 -7.82 42.04
CA ILE A 972 31.88 -7.32 40.71
C ILE A 972 33.32 -6.81 40.74
N ARG A 973 33.66 -5.97 41.73
CA ARG A 973 35.01 -5.40 41.85
C ARG A 973 36.06 -6.49 42.09
N LEU A 974 35.88 -7.35 43.09
CA LEU A 974 36.82 -8.43 43.41
C LEU A 974 36.98 -9.42 42.25
N ARG A 975 35.94 -9.65 41.44
CA ARG A 975 36.04 -10.45 40.21
C ARG A 975 36.88 -9.76 39.15
N ALA A 976 36.70 -8.45 38.94
CA ALA A 976 37.51 -7.66 38.01
C ALA A 976 39.00 -7.66 38.41
N GLU A 977 39.29 -7.42 39.69
CA GLU A 977 40.65 -7.40 40.22
C GLU A 977 41.31 -8.80 40.07
N SER A 978 40.63 -9.88 40.48
CA SER A 978 41.15 -11.26 40.35
C SER A 978 41.31 -11.74 38.90
N TRP A 979 40.45 -11.30 37.97
CA TRP A 979 40.61 -11.64 36.55
C TRP A 979 41.77 -10.87 35.90
N ALA A 980 41.98 -9.60 36.27
CA ALA A 980 43.10 -8.81 35.78
C ALA A 980 44.45 -9.37 36.27
N GLU A 981 44.51 -9.82 37.52
CA GLU A 981 45.66 -10.53 38.10
C GLU A 981 45.97 -11.82 37.33
N LYS A 982 44.97 -12.69 37.11
CA LYS A 982 45.14 -13.94 36.35
C LYS A 982 45.62 -13.71 34.91
N GLN A 983 45.05 -12.71 34.21
CA GLN A 983 45.48 -12.38 32.84
C GLN A 983 46.92 -11.82 32.82
N SER A 984 47.29 -11.03 33.82
CA SER A 984 48.65 -10.49 33.95
C SER A 984 49.66 -11.59 34.28
N GLN A 985 49.30 -12.56 35.12
CA GLN A 985 50.11 -13.76 35.42
C GLN A 985 50.30 -14.64 34.18
N ALA A 986 49.23 -14.99 33.47
CA ALA A 986 49.32 -15.79 32.24
C ALA A 986 50.20 -15.12 31.16
N LEU A 987 50.19 -13.80 31.08
CA LEU A 987 51.04 -13.02 30.17
C LEU A 987 52.52 -13.04 30.60
N GLN A 988 52.81 -13.02 31.89
CA GLN A 988 54.17 -13.19 32.44
C GLN A 988 54.68 -14.62 32.23
N GLU A 989 53.85 -15.64 32.43
CA GLU A 989 54.18 -17.05 32.18
C GLU A 989 54.48 -17.31 30.69
N ALA A 990 53.65 -16.78 29.77
CA ALA A 990 53.89 -16.88 28.33
C ALA A 990 55.21 -16.22 27.90
N ARG A 991 55.57 -15.08 28.51
CA ARG A 991 56.87 -14.42 28.29
C ARG A 991 58.03 -15.24 28.87
N GLY A 992 57.85 -15.85 30.04
CA GLY A 992 58.82 -16.75 30.67
C GLY A 992 59.07 -18.02 29.85
N ALA A 993 58.04 -18.60 29.23
CA ALA A 993 58.19 -19.72 28.31
C ALA A 993 59.05 -19.36 27.09
N THR A 994 58.83 -18.17 26.51
CA THR A 994 59.58 -17.67 25.35
C THR A 994 61.07 -17.43 25.64
N THR A 995 61.43 -17.18 26.92
CA THR A 995 62.84 -17.02 27.33
C THR A 995 63.52 -18.33 27.75
N ARG A 996 62.77 -19.43 27.97
CA ARG A 996 63.30 -20.65 28.59
C ARG A 996 63.80 -21.68 27.59
N GLY A 997 64.63 -21.23 26.65
CA GLY A 997 65.42 -22.07 25.74
C GLY A 997 66.53 -22.90 26.43
N GLN A 998 66.56 -22.97 27.77
CA GLN A 998 67.44 -23.84 28.55
C GLN A 998 66.90 -24.10 29.97
N GLN A 999 67.35 -25.21 30.56
CA GLN A 999 67.14 -25.71 31.93
C GLN A 999 65.76 -26.32 32.29
N LYS A 1000 65.83 -27.53 32.88
CA LYS A 1000 64.72 -28.40 33.30
C LYS A 1000 64.14 -28.00 34.68
N ALA A 1001 62.93 -28.50 34.95
CA ALA A 1001 62.28 -28.60 36.26
C ALA A 1001 61.88 -27.26 36.93
N HIS A 1002 61.04 -27.23 37.95
CA HIS A 1002 60.41 -28.34 38.70
C HIS A 1002 58.89 -28.07 38.85
N GLY A 1003 58.07 -29.11 39.02
CA GLY A 1003 56.62 -28.95 39.14
C GLY A 1003 56.19 -28.66 40.57
N THR A 1004 55.29 -27.69 40.79
CA THR A 1004 54.59 -27.52 42.06
C THR A 1004 53.20 -26.92 41.80
N THR A 1005 52.14 -27.69 42.08
CA THR A 1005 50.75 -27.25 41.94
C THR A 1005 50.32 -26.42 43.16
N SER A 1006 50.25 -25.10 43.00
CA SER A 1006 49.70 -24.19 44.01
C SER A 1006 48.19 -24.00 43.82
N ASN A 1007 47.38 -24.57 44.72
CA ASN A 1007 45.94 -24.29 44.78
C ASN A 1007 45.70 -22.82 45.17
N SER A 1008 45.33 -21.97 44.21
CA SER A 1008 44.87 -20.60 44.51
C SER A 1008 43.47 -20.64 45.13
N ALA A 1009 43.36 -20.38 46.43
CA ALA A 1009 42.08 -20.32 47.13
C ALA A 1009 41.18 -19.20 46.56
N SER A 1010 39.86 -19.37 46.64
CA SER A 1010 38.93 -18.27 46.40
C SER A 1010 39.18 -17.14 47.41
N PRO A 1011 39.17 -15.86 46.99
CA PRO A 1011 39.33 -14.74 47.93
C PRO A 1011 38.15 -14.73 48.91
N GLN A 1012 38.43 -15.05 50.18
CA GLN A 1012 37.42 -14.95 51.23
C GLN A 1012 37.15 -13.47 51.54
N VAL A 1013 35.88 -13.08 51.44
CA VAL A 1013 35.41 -11.75 51.81
C VAL A 1013 35.57 -11.58 53.33
N PRO A 1014 36.23 -10.52 53.82
CA PRO A 1014 36.33 -10.27 55.25
C PRO A 1014 34.94 -10.00 55.84
N ALA A 1015 34.58 -10.73 56.89
CA ALA A 1015 33.29 -10.60 57.54
C ALA A 1015 33.19 -9.24 58.27
N ASN A 1016 32.21 -8.43 57.86
CA ASN A 1016 31.88 -7.09 58.39
C ASN A 1016 32.93 -6.00 58.16
N GLY A 1017 32.81 -5.30 57.02
CA GLY A 1017 33.51 -4.05 56.73
C GLY A 1017 33.11 -3.49 55.36
N LYS A 1018 33.50 -2.25 55.05
CA LYS A 1018 33.53 -1.76 53.66
C LYS A 1018 34.86 -2.14 53.01
N LEU A 1019 34.83 -2.50 51.73
CA LEU A 1019 36.06 -2.60 50.94
C LEU A 1019 36.73 -1.23 50.88
N SER A 1020 38.05 -1.19 51.09
CA SER A 1020 38.82 0.05 50.98
C SER A 1020 38.79 0.60 49.55
N PRO A 1021 38.90 1.93 49.37
CA PRO A 1021 39.24 2.52 48.08
C PRO A 1021 40.49 1.91 47.48
N VAL A 1022 40.57 1.88 46.14
CA VAL A 1022 41.74 1.41 45.41
C VAL A 1022 42.72 2.57 45.25
N ASN A 1023 43.90 2.46 45.87
CA ASN A 1023 44.94 3.49 45.81
C ASN A 1023 45.39 3.71 44.36
N GLY A 1024 45.47 4.97 43.92
CA GLY A 1024 45.91 5.32 42.56
C GLY A 1024 44.89 5.03 41.45
N PHE A 1025 43.61 4.81 41.78
CA PHE A 1025 42.56 4.61 40.78
C PHE A 1025 42.31 5.89 39.95
N ALA A 1026 42.91 5.95 38.76
CA ALA A 1026 42.65 6.99 37.77
C ALA A 1026 41.27 6.77 37.13
N ILE A 1027 40.36 7.72 37.30
CA ILE A 1027 39.07 7.74 36.61
C ILE A 1027 39.35 8.03 35.11
N PRO A 1028 38.92 7.15 34.18
CA PRO A 1028 39.15 7.36 32.76
C PRO A 1028 38.23 8.47 32.21
N GLN A 1029 38.68 9.15 31.15
CA GLN A 1029 37.88 10.13 30.43
C GLN A 1029 36.72 9.42 29.72
N PRO A 1030 35.45 9.72 30.03
CA PRO A 1030 34.32 9.11 29.35
C PRO A 1030 34.18 9.64 27.92
N ALA A 1031 33.82 8.76 27.00
CA ALA A 1031 33.33 9.11 25.67
C ALA A 1031 32.12 8.23 25.33
N TYR A 1032 31.30 8.64 24.35
CA TYR A 1032 30.07 7.93 23.99
C TYR A 1032 29.93 7.70 22.48
N LEU A 1033 29.44 6.51 22.10
CA LEU A 1033 29.11 6.17 20.71
C LEU A 1033 27.69 5.59 20.62
N LEU A 1034 26.85 6.19 19.79
CA LEU A 1034 25.43 5.87 19.68
C LEU A 1034 25.07 5.55 18.23
N VAL A 1035 24.90 4.26 17.91
CA VAL A 1035 24.50 3.81 16.56
C VAL A 1035 22.99 3.58 16.55
N SER A 1036 22.27 4.23 15.62
CA SER A 1036 20.81 4.22 15.48
C SER A 1036 20.03 4.45 16.80
N PRO A 1037 20.30 5.54 17.56
CA PRO A 1037 19.71 5.76 18.89
C PRO A 1037 18.19 5.95 18.85
N LEU A 1038 17.45 5.19 19.67
CA LEU A 1038 15.99 5.30 19.76
C LEU A 1038 15.56 6.58 20.49
N GLN A 1039 14.84 7.47 19.81
CA GLN A 1039 14.46 8.80 20.32
C GLN A 1039 12.96 9.12 20.24
N GLY A 1040 12.45 9.80 21.27
CA GLY A 1040 11.03 10.13 21.44
C GLY A 1040 10.16 8.93 21.84
N LEU A 1041 8.83 9.11 21.76
CA LEU A 1041 7.71 8.32 22.36
C LEU A 1041 7.96 6.88 22.88
N VAL A 1042 8.74 6.05 22.17
CA VAL A 1042 9.18 4.72 22.64
C VAL A 1042 9.89 4.82 24.00
N THR A 1043 10.71 5.85 24.22
CA THR A 1043 11.34 6.13 25.52
C THR A 1043 10.30 6.39 26.61
N HIS A 1044 9.32 7.27 26.37
CA HIS A 1044 8.30 7.63 27.37
C HIS A 1044 7.28 6.51 27.64
N LEU A 1045 7.00 5.63 26.67
CA LEU A 1045 6.19 4.43 26.86
C LEU A 1045 6.93 3.37 27.70
N ALA A 1046 8.25 3.23 27.51
CA ALA A 1046 9.09 2.38 28.36
C ALA A 1046 9.25 2.95 29.79
N THR A 1047 9.53 4.26 29.94
CA THR A 1047 9.76 4.89 31.26
C THR A 1047 8.48 5.26 32.02
N MET A 1048 7.30 5.17 31.39
CA MET A 1048 5.98 5.43 32.00
C MET A 1048 5.80 6.84 32.61
N SER A 1049 6.40 7.87 31.99
CA SER A 1049 6.30 9.26 32.45
C SER A 1049 5.06 9.99 31.90
N LEU A 1050 3.88 9.68 32.43
CA LEU A 1050 2.59 10.24 32.00
C LEU A 1050 2.22 11.57 32.69
N VAL A 1051 3.04 12.63 32.51
CA VAL A 1051 2.67 14.02 32.88
C VAL A 1051 3.28 15.02 31.87
N PRO A 1052 2.50 15.92 31.24
CA PRO A 1052 3.04 17.00 30.42
C PRO A 1052 3.62 18.14 31.27
N SER A 1053 4.82 18.61 30.94
CA SER A 1053 5.68 19.50 31.74
C SER A 1053 5.23 20.96 31.91
N VAL A 1054 3.93 21.26 31.77
CA VAL A 1054 3.39 22.64 31.84
C VAL A 1054 3.26 23.17 33.28
N PHE A 1055 3.16 22.28 34.28
CA PHE A 1055 2.93 22.66 35.68
C PHE A 1055 3.86 21.95 36.68
N THR A 1056 5.19 22.19 36.62
CA THR A 1056 6.10 21.82 37.73
C THR A 1056 7.38 22.69 37.80
N ARG A 1057 7.25 24.00 38.01
CA ARG A 1057 8.40 24.93 38.03
C ARG A 1057 9.13 24.96 39.38
N ARG A 1058 9.84 23.88 39.74
CA ARG A 1058 10.94 23.83 40.75
C ARG A 1058 11.59 22.44 40.79
N SER A 1059 12.93 22.40 40.67
CA SER A 1059 13.80 21.22 40.49
C SER A 1059 13.75 20.61 39.07
N PRO A 1060 14.90 20.38 38.39
CA PRO A 1060 14.94 19.72 37.09
C PRO A 1060 14.72 18.19 37.19
N PRO A 1061 14.26 17.53 36.11
CA PRO A 1061 14.21 16.07 36.03
C PRO A 1061 15.61 15.44 35.81
N PRO A 1062 15.84 14.18 36.21
CA PRO A 1062 17.10 13.47 35.99
C PRO A 1062 17.37 13.10 34.51
N GLU A 1063 16.44 13.41 33.59
CA GLU A 1063 16.67 13.30 32.15
C GLU A 1063 17.64 14.40 31.65
N ASP A 1064 17.61 15.59 32.26
CA ASP A 1064 18.54 16.70 31.90
C ASP A 1064 20.00 16.35 32.22
N GLU A 1065 20.26 15.69 33.36
CA GLU A 1065 21.61 15.29 33.79
C GLU A 1065 22.19 14.18 32.87
N ALA A 1066 21.33 13.25 32.44
CA ALA A 1066 21.71 12.16 31.55
C ALA A 1066 22.05 12.65 30.12
N GLU A 1067 21.37 13.68 29.60
CA GLU A 1067 21.79 14.32 28.34
C GLU A 1067 23.00 15.25 28.52
N THR A 1068 23.10 15.95 29.65
CA THR A 1068 24.23 16.87 29.95
C THR A 1068 25.58 16.15 29.86
N LYS A 1069 25.68 14.88 30.29
CA LYS A 1069 26.92 14.09 30.18
C LYS A 1069 27.38 13.87 28.72
N LEU A 1070 26.46 13.91 27.74
CA LEU A 1070 26.73 13.70 26.31
C LEU A 1070 27.19 15.01 25.63
N ILE A 1071 26.76 16.15 26.17
CA ILE A 1071 27.18 17.49 25.75
C ILE A 1071 28.58 17.81 26.29
N GLN A 1072 28.87 17.43 27.55
CA GLN A 1072 30.13 17.75 28.24
C GLN A 1072 31.32 16.88 27.79
N ASN A 1073 31.08 15.72 27.18
CA ASN A 1073 32.11 14.73 26.86
C ASN A 1073 32.00 14.30 25.38
N PRO A 1074 33.08 13.80 24.76
CA PRO A 1074 33.08 13.47 23.34
C PRO A 1074 32.01 12.42 23.01
N THR A 1075 31.03 12.81 22.18
CA THR A 1075 29.91 11.94 21.82
C THR A 1075 29.67 11.96 20.31
N LEU A 1076 29.66 10.77 19.70
CA LEU A 1076 29.20 10.58 18.32
C LEU A 1076 27.87 9.83 18.32
N ALA A 1077 26.86 10.37 17.63
CA ALA A 1077 25.65 9.67 17.25
C ALA A 1077 25.60 9.51 15.72
N VAL A 1078 25.36 8.30 15.23
CA VAL A 1078 25.24 8.00 13.80
C VAL A 1078 23.89 7.33 13.52
N PHE A 1079 23.16 7.82 12.52
CA PHE A 1079 21.81 7.36 12.17
C PHE A 1079 21.54 7.54 10.68
N GLY A 1080 20.51 6.87 10.17
CA GLY A 1080 20.07 6.99 8.78
C GLY A 1080 18.81 7.84 8.62
N ASP A 1081 18.57 8.34 7.42
CA ASP A 1081 17.32 9.01 7.04
C ASP A 1081 16.17 8.03 6.74
N GLY A 1082 16.51 6.81 6.32
CA GLY A 1082 15.61 5.66 6.12
C GLY A 1082 15.30 4.85 7.39
N ASP A 1083 15.56 5.38 8.60
CA ASP A 1083 15.27 4.67 9.85
C ASP A 1083 13.76 4.52 10.09
N MET A 1084 13.24 3.33 9.79
CA MET A 1084 11.82 2.96 9.95
C MET A 1084 11.34 2.85 11.41
N PHE A 1085 12.25 2.83 12.39
CA PHE A 1085 11.90 2.72 13.82
C PHE A 1085 11.87 4.09 14.51
N VAL A 1086 12.64 5.07 14.03
CA VAL A 1086 12.72 6.42 14.59
C VAL A 1086 12.57 7.47 13.48
N PRO A 1087 11.43 8.18 13.40
CA PRO A 1087 11.24 9.21 12.36
C PRO A 1087 12.35 10.25 12.36
N VAL A 1088 13.11 10.35 11.26
CA VAL A 1088 14.35 11.13 11.14
C VAL A 1088 14.23 12.58 11.63
N GLY A 1089 13.08 13.23 11.47
CA GLY A 1089 12.82 14.58 12.00
C GLY A 1089 12.98 14.71 13.52
N LYS A 1090 12.75 13.63 14.30
CA LYS A 1090 13.03 13.58 15.74
C LYS A 1090 14.53 13.45 16.04
N LEU A 1091 15.27 12.70 15.23
CA LEU A 1091 16.72 12.59 15.34
C LEU A 1091 17.41 13.91 14.98
N ARG A 1092 17.05 14.52 13.85
CA ARG A 1092 17.51 15.85 13.43
C ARG A 1092 17.27 16.91 14.50
N SER A 1093 16.08 16.97 15.10
CA SER A 1093 15.76 17.95 16.15
C SER A 1093 16.43 17.65 17.50
N TRP A 1094 16.60 16.37 17.86
CA TRP A 1094 17.40 15.97 19.04
C TRP A 1094 18.87 16.36 18.88
N VAL A 1095 19.48 16.00 17.75
CA VAL A 1095 20.87 16.35 17.39
C VAL A 1095 21.06 17.86 17.38
N ALA A 1096 20.16 18.62 16.75
CA ALA A 1096 20.24 20.08 16.73
C ALA A 1096 20.19 20.67 18.16
N ARG A 1097 19.36 20.13 19.04
CA ARG A 1097 19.23 20.60 20.44
C ARG A 1097 20.47 20.31 21.30
N LEU A 1098 21.18 19.21 21.07
CA LEU A 1098 22.42 18.89 21.82
C LEU A 1098 23.67 19.54 21.20
N SER A 1099 23.72 19.66 19.87
CA SER A 1099 24.88 20.24 19.15
C SER A 1099 24.93 21.78 19.24
N SER A 1100 23.79 22.46 19.45
CA SER A 1100 23.71 23.93 19.56
C SER A 1100 24.03 24.47 20.95
N GLN A 1101 24.33 23.62 21.93
CA GLN A 1101 24.70 24.08 23.28
C GLN A 1101 26.14 24.61 23.32
N HIS A 1102 26.36 25.62 24.16
CA HIS A 1102 27.67 26.26 24.27
C HIS A 1102 28.74 25.26 24.73
N ALA A 1103 29.86 25.21 24.02
CA ALA A 1103 30.97 24.25 24.22
C ALA A 1103 30.58 22.75 24.15
N SER A 1104 29.50 22.41 23.44
CA SER A 1104 29.08 21.01 23.23
C SER A 1104 30.14 20.18 22.48
N GLN A 1105 30.44 19.00 23.01
CA GLN A 1105 31.29 17.98 22.39
C GLN A 1105 30.48 16.87 21.70
N PHE A 1106 29.15 17.05 21.63
CA PHE A 1106 28.23 16.15 20.93
C PHE A 1106 28.23 16.42 19.42
N ARG A 1107 28.27 15.34 18.61
CA ARG A 1107 28.09 15.38 17.16
C ARG A 1107 27.08 14.33 16.73
N GLY A 1108 26.06 14.74 15.97
CA GLY A 1108 25.19 13.81 15.26
C GLY A 1108 25.50 13.81 13.77
N HIS A 1109 25.64 12.63 13.17
CA HIS A 1109 25.87 12.43 11.74
C HIS A 1109 24.73 11.60 11.15
N GLU A 1110 24.16 12.11 10.08
CA GLU A 1110 23.10 11.45 9.30
C GLU A 1110 23.72 10.87 8.02
N ILE A 1111 23.40 9.63 7.68
CA ILE A 1111 23.82 8.97 6.44
C ILE A 1111 22.58 8.77 5.55
N ALA A 1112 22.61 9.34 4.35
CA ALA A 1112 21.53 9.23 3.38
C ALA A 1112 21.37 7.79 2.88
N SER A 1113 20.13 7.40 2.60
CA SER A 1113 19.65 6.05 2.24
C SER A 1113 19.85 4.95 3.31
N ALA A 1114 20.46 5.24 4.46
CA ALA A 1114 20.71 4.23 5.48
C ALA A 1114 19.45 3.86 6.28
N GLY A 1115 19.21 2.56 6.45
CA GLY A 1115 18.18 2.01 7.31
C GLY A 1115 18.71 1.69 8.71
N HIS A 1116 17.79 1.33 9.62
CA HIS A 1116 18.13 1.02 11.02
C HIS A 1116 19.14 -0.13 11.19
N PHE A 1117 19.23 -1.02 10.20
CA PHE A 1117 20.07 -2.21 10.20
C PHE A 1117 21.36 -2.08 9.38
N TRP A 1118 21.60 -0.93 8.72
CA TRP A 1118 22.82 -0.68 7.92
C TRP A 1118 23.05 -1.76 6.84
N ALA A 1119 21.97 -2.21 6.20
CA ALA A 1119 21.96 -3.32 5.24
C ALA A 1119 22.00 -2.84 3.78
N GLU A 1120 21.89 -1.54 3.57
CA GLU A 1120 21.87 -0.88 2.28
C GLU A 1120 23.29 -0.76 1.68
N GLU A 1121 23.40 -0.58 0.37
CA GLU A 1121 24.71 -0.59 -0.30
C GLU A 1121 25.54 0.65 0.08
N GLY A 1122 26.83 0.45 0.34
CA GLY A 1122 27.77 1.49 0.78
C GLY A 1122 27.60 1.96 2.24
N VAL A 1123 26.38 2.09 2.77
CA VAL A 1123 26.12 2.83 4.04
C VAL A 1123 26.86 2.29 5.26
N LEU A 1124 27.09 0.96 5.31
CA LEU A 1124 27.88 0.32 6.37
C LEU A 1124 29.33 0.83 6.41
N HIS A 1125 29.96 1.05 5.25
CA HIS A 1125 31.32 1.57 5.17
C HIS A 1125 31.36 3.03 5.66
N SER A 1126 30.44 3.87 5.18
CA SER A 1126 30.31 5.27 5.61
C SER A 1126 30.11 5.41 7.13
N MET A 1127 29.35 4.50 7.75
CA MET A 1127 29.18 4.45 9.21
C MET A 1127 30.48 4.03 9.91
N LEU A 1128 31.16 2.99 9.41
CA LEU A 1128 32.42 2.51 9.98
C LEU A 1128 33.54 3.54 9.87
N ASP A 1129 33.61 4.32 8.80
CA ASP A 1129 34.61 5.38 8.64
C ASP A 1129 34.42 6.50 9.67
N LEU A 1130 33.18 6.95 9.91
CA LEU A 1130 32.87 7.92 10.97
C LEU A 1130 33.24 7.38 12.36
N VAL A 1131 32.99 6.11 12.64
CA VAL A 1131 33.37 5.48 13.91
C VAL A 1131 34.90 5.34 14.02
N CYS A 1132 35.59 5.00 12.94
CA CYS A 1132 37.05 4.85 12.89
C CYS A 1132 37.79 6.18 13.00
N ASP A 1133 37.21 7.27 12.48
CA ASP A 1133 37.68 8.64 12.63
C ASP A 1133 37.48 9.15 14.06
N PHE A 1134 36.27 8.98 14.62
CA PHE A 1134 35.97 9.38 16.01
C PHE A 1134 36.81 8.61 17.03
N ALA A 1135 36.90 7.28 16.91
CA ALA A 1135 37.75 6.46 17.77
C ALA A 1135 39.25 6.72 17.55
N GLY A 1136 39.67 7.04 16.30
CA GLY A 1136 41.05 7.44 16.02
C GLY A 1136 41.41 8.76 16.71
N LYS A 1137 40.57 9.79 16.55
CA LYS A 1137 40.71 11.09 17.22
C LYS A 1137 40.81 10.92 18.74
N LEU A 1138 39.95 10.11 19.35
CA LEU A 1138 40.01 9.81 20.80
C LEU A 1138 41.22 8.97 21.22
N TYR A 1139 41.85 8.23 20.32
CA TYR A 1139 43.06 7.48 20.61
C TYR A 1139 44.31 8.35 20.51
N ASP A 1140 44.31 9.34 19.62
CA ASP A 1140 45.48 10.16 19.28
C ASP A 1140 45.48 11.57 19.91
N SER A 1141 44.34 12.08 20.40
CA SER A 1141 44.23 13.43 20.99
C SER A 1141 44.70 13.57 22.44
N ASN A 1142 45.38 12.56 22.99
CA ASN A 1142 46.00 12.51 24.33
C ASN A 1142 47.32 11.74 24.30
#